data_AF-A0A7S2PRT1-F1
#
_entry.id   AF-A0A7S2PRT1-F1
#
_cell.length_a   1.000
_cell.length_b   1.000
_cell.length_c   1.000
_cell.angle_alpha   90.00
_cell.angle_beta   90.00
_cell.angle_gamma   90.00
#
_symmetry.space_group_name_H-M   'P 1'
#
loop_
_entity.id
_entity.type
_entity.pdbx_description
1 polymer ?
#
loop_
_entity_poly.entity_id
_entity_poly.type
_entity_poly.pdbx_seq_one_letter_code
_entity_poly.pdbx_strand_id
1 'polypeptide(L)'
;VTPHTKHDALATISIRFLSSLIGKMMHRKLFEGEGTLREIFGRIIIPNLTIREIDQERFEDDPAEFILSDMESSDTESRRKCTQELLRAMCRQFEQETTTICSEHVNQMLGQFAADKSKWEMKDVAIHLMLGIAIRAESAQFGVSQVNEGVNVMDFFSTHVYTELQETDMNVRPMLKATSIKFVSIFRNQFSKEQFGGLLPLLIAHLGSPHVVVHTYAASAIEKMLTSKVDGPNNTKVAKVGGADLKPFLGNLFTALFAIVDNLDLNENEYVMKCIMRSLNVAKDDLLDVVSIVLEKLTSALGVVAKNPKNPQYNHFLFESIAVLIRAVCSKDSAHTSAFEHFLFPPFQTILQMDVVEFTPYVFQLLAQILEFRPEGAGLGDGYTSLFPPLLTPTLWERKSNVPALSRLIVAYLGKGAKDLVPHLMGMLGVFQKLVSSKANELFAFDLLRAIVMYMPQEAFMPRMKDIFQILLMKLQHGKTPKFVGLVTHFFALFVGKFGSQGYLDQLNQIQPGLGLLLLGQVWIPRLQSSSPTRLEAKTQVVGLTKLLCDTPALLADTNGHQIWSQILACAVKIVISPDSHLTGVSAEDNDNDAEIGYDASFSLLHFAKRPAVDPFPEVQDAGASLAKSMQTICASHPGVFAPLIQQGLSVDPKLSAGFESLCQKSGVYLA
;
A
#
# COMPACT_ATOMS: atom_id res chain seq x y z
N VAL A 1 -35.49 27.66 -8.96
CA VAL A 1 -35.17 26.25 -8.64
C VAL A 1 -35.98 25.85 -7.41
N THR A 2 -36.53 24.63 -7.36
CA THR A 2 -37.39 24.22 -6.24
C THR A 2 -36.54 24.02 -4.97
N PRO A 3 -37.00 24.48 -3.80
CA PRO A 3 -36.29 24.27 -2.52
C PRO A 3 -36.45 22.83 -2.00
N HIS A 4 -37.37 22.04 -2.56
CA HIS A 4 -37.72 20.72 -2.04
C HIS A 4 -36.78 19.60 -2.54
N THR A 5 -36.23 18.84 -1.59
CA THR A 5 -35.32 17.69 -1.82
C THR A 5 -35.91 16.57 -2.66
N LYS A 6 -37.24 16.38 -2.63
CA LYS A 6 -37.94 15.38 -3.46
C LYS A 6 -37.70 15.55 -4.97
N HIS A 7 -37.23 16.71 -5.41
CA HIS A 7 -36.92 16.99 -6.81
C HIS A 7 -35.41 16.89 -7.14
N ASP A 8 -34.55 16.62 -6.15
CA ASP A 8 -33.10 16.61 -6.34
C ASP A 8 -32.68 15.54 -7.35
N ALA A 9 -33.21 14.33 -7.25
CA ALA A 9 -32.91 13.25 -8.20
C ALA A 9 -33.26 13.64 -9.65
N LEU A 10 -34.43 14.23 -9.88
CA LEU A 10 -34.86 14.66 -11.22
C LEU A 10 -33.97 15.80 -11.75
N ALA A 11 -33.62 16.77 -10.90
CA ALA A 11 -32.74 17.87 -11.26
C ALA A 11 -31.34 17.35 -11.65
N THR A 12 -30.74 16.50 -10.82
CA THR A 12 -29.43 15.87 -11.06
C THR A 12 -29.43 15.09 -12.39
N ILE A 13 -30.44 14.25 -12.64
CA ILE A 13 -30.56 13.49 -13.90
C ILE A 13 -30.68 14.43 -15.11
N SER A 14 -31.50 15.47 -15.00
CA SER A 14 -31.73 16.43 -16.09
C SER A 14 -30.48 17.25 -16.42
N ILE A 15 -29.74 17.69 -15.39
CA ILE A 15 -28.48 18.42 -15.55
C ILE A 15 -27.41 17.52 -16.21
N ARG A 16 -27.31 16.24 -15.80
CA ARG A 16 -26.40 15.28 -16.44
C ARG A 16 -26.76 15.02 -17.90
N PHE A 17 -28.04 14.86 -18.20
CA PHE A 17 -28.50 14.72 -19.57
C PHE A 17 -28.09 15.93 -20.42
N LEU A 18 -28.31 17.15 -19.92
CA LEU A 18 -27.89 18.38 -20.59
C LEU A 18 -26.36 18.44 -20.77
N SER A 19 -25.59 18.10 -19.74
CA SER A 19 -24.11 18.04 -19.79
C SER A 19 -23.62 17.09 -20.89
N SER A 20 -24.23 15.90 -20.98
CA SER A 20 -23.95 14.91 -22.03
C SER A 20 -24.28 15.41 -23.45
N LEU A 21 -25.37 16.17 -23.60
CA LEU A 21 -25.73 16.76 -24.90
C LEU A 21 -24.74 17.85 -25.32
N ILE A 22 -24.45 18.81 -24.44
CA ILE A 22 -23.56 19.94 -24.72
C ILE A 22 -22.15 19.46 -25.04
N GLY A 23 -21.65 18.44 -24.33
CA GLY A 23 -20.32 17.89 -24.52
C GLY A 23 -20.12 17.14 -25.86
N LYS A 24 -21.17 16.93 -26.67
CA LYS A 24 -21.08 16.22 -27.95
C LYS A 24 -21.07 17.19 -29.13
N MET A 25 -20.02 17.08 -29.96
CA MET A 25 -19.84 17.88 -31.18
C MET A 25 -21.07 17.90 -32.10
N MET A 26 -21.78 16.77 -32.25
CA MET A 26 -22.98 16.68 -33.10
C MET A 26 -24.14 17.58 -32.66
N HIS A 27 -24.17 18.00 -31.38
CA HIS A 27 -25.21 18.86 -30.82
C HIS A 27 -24.76 20.32 -30.68
N ARG A 28 -23.53 20.68 -31.08
CA ARG A 28 -22.95 22.03 -30.90
C ARG A 28 -23.90 23.15 -31.34
N LYS A 29 -24.51 23.02 -32.52
CA LYS A 29 -25.38 24.04 -33.11
C LYS A 29 -26.63 24.37 -32.27
N LEU A 30 -27.06 23.45 -31.39
CA LEU A 30 -28.19 23.69 -30.50
C LEU A 30 -27.85 24.70 -29.39
N PHE A 31 -26.56 24.88 -29.09
CA PHE A 31 -26.08 25.64 -27.92
C PHE A 31 -25.14 26.80 -28.29
N GLU A 32 -24.79 26.98 -29.57
CA GLU A 32 -23.78 27.97 -30.00
C GLU A 32 -24.21 29.44 -29.85
N GLY A 33 -25.52 29.70 -29.68
CA GLY A 33 -26.02 31.05 -29.46
C GLY A 33 -25.67 31.56 -28.06
N GLU A 34 -25.04 32.74 -27.98
CA GLU A 34 -24.67 33.38 -26.71
C GLU A 34 -25.87 33.53 -25.76
N GLY A 35 -27.04 33.90 -26.28
CA GLY A 35 -28.27 34.00 -25.50
C GLY A 35 -28.66 32.67 -24.83
N THR A 36 -28.49 31.55 -25.53
CA THR A 36 -28.73 30.20 -24.99
C THR A 36 -27.75 29.86 -23.88
N LEU A 37 -26.45 30.14 -24.07
CA LEU A 37 -25.44 29.94 -23.03
C LEU A 37 -25.76 30.78 -21.79
N ARG A 38 -26.13 32.06 -21.96
CA ARG A 38 -26.53 32.96 -20.86
C ARG A 38 -27.79 32.46 -20.15
N GLU A 39 -28.78 31.92 -20.86
CA GLU A 39 -29.95 31.30 -20.25
C GLU A 39 -29.59 30.07 -19.42
N ILE A 40 -28.69 29.21 -19.92
CA ILE A 40 -28.20 28.05 -19.15
C ILE A 40 -27.50 28.53 -17.87
N PHE A 41 -26.68 29.58 -17.94
CA PHE A 41 -26.05 30.18 -16.75
C PHE A 41 -27.07 30.68 -15.73
N GLY A 42 -27.98 31.57 -16.15
CA GLY A 42 -28.91 32.24 -15.25
C GLY A 42 -30.05 31.35 -14.73
N ARG A 43 -30.49 30.36 -15.51
CA ARG A 43 -31.64 29.51 -15.17
C ARG A 43 -31.26 28.17 -14.57
N ILE A 44 -30.09 27.63 -14.93
CA ILE A 44 -29.66 26.28 -14.56
C ILE A 44 -28.42 26.33 -13.66
N ILE A 45 -27.32 26.92 -14.12
CA ILE A 45 -26.04 26.83 -13.40
C ILE A 45 -26.10 27.57 -12.06
N ILE A 46 -26.32 28.89 -12.09
CA ILE A 46 -26.26 29.71 -10.87
C ILE A 46 -27.24 29.20 -9.82
N PRO A 47 -28.54 28.96 -10.14
CA PRO A 47 -29.50 28.50 -9.15
C PRO A 47 -29.22 27.11 -8.54
N ASN A 48 -28.48 26.24 -9.23
CA ASN A 48 -28.09 24.92 -8.71
C ASN A 48 -26.70 24.91 -8.05
N LEU A 49 -25.93 26.01 -8.19
CA LEU A 49 -24.74 26.27 -7.40
C LEU A 49 -25.04 27.01 -6.10
N THR A 50 -26.09 27.85 -6.03
CA THR A 50 -26.44 28.58 -4.80
C THR A 50 -26.76 27.65 -3.63
N ILE A 51 -26.21 27.96 -2.45
CA ILE A 51 -26.53 27.27 -1.19
C ILE A 51 -28.01 27.46 -0.88
N ARG A 52 -28.70 26.36 -0.58
CA ARG A 52 -30.07 26.37 -0.08
C ARG A 52 -30.07 26.29 1.45
N GLU A 53 -31.19 26.68 2.05
CA GLU A 53 -31.43 26.53 3.50
C GLU A 53 -31.17 25.09 3.98
N ILE A 54 -31.66 24.08 3.26
CA ILE A 54 -31.40 22.67 3.59
C ILE A 54 -29.92 22.25 3.51
N ASP A 55 -29.11 22.94 2.69
CA ASP A 55 -27.68 22.68 2.63
C ASP A 55 -26.99 23.31 3.86
N GLN A 56 -27.52 24.41 4.41
CA GLN A 56 -27.07 25.02 5.68
C GLN A 56 -27.48 24.15 6.87
N GLU A 57 -28.74 23.70 6.92
CA GLU A 57 -29.23 22.76 7.94
C GLU A 57 -28.37 21.49 7.96
N ARG A 58 -28.09 20.87 6.81
CA ARG A 58 -27.22 19.68 6.75
C ARG A 58 -25.78 19.98 7.15
N PHE A 59 -25.25 21.17 6.85
CA PHE A 59 -23.91 21.56 7.30
C PHE A 59 -23.79 21.62 8.82
N GLU A 60 -24.87 22.01 9.51
CA GLU A 60 -24.93 22.17 10.97
C GLU A 60 -25.36 20.88 11.68
N ASP A 61 -26.43 20.24 11.20
CA ASP A 61 -27.12 19.12 11.86
C ASP A 61 -26.63 17.73 11.41
N ASP A 62 -26.18 17.58 10.16
CA ASP A 62 -25.65 16.32 9.61
C ASP A 62 -24.35 16.54 8.78
N PRO A 63 -23.27 16.97 9.43
CA PRO A 63 -22.03 17.30 8.75
C PRO A 63 -21.43 16.10 8.01
N ALA A 64 -21.67 14.87 8.48
CA ALA A 64 -21.16 13.66 7.84
C ALA A 64 -21.79 13.48 6.44
N GLU A 65 -23.11 13.62 6.33
CA GLU A 65 -23.81 13.55 5.05
C GLU A 65 -23.43 14.72 4.12
N PHE A 66 -23.22 15.92 4.68
CA PHE A 66 -22.73 17.06 3.91
C PHE A 66 -21.36 16.77 3.30
N ILE A 67 -20.38 16.34 4.11
CA ILE A 67 -19.02 15.99 3.69
C ILE A 67 -19.07 14.91 2.61
N LEU A 68 -19.85 13.84 2.82
CA LEU A 68 -20.00 12.76 1.86
C LEU A 68 -20.59 13.25 0.53
N SER A 69 -21.53 14.18 0.53
CA SER A 69 -22.17 14.68 -0.69
C SER A 69 -21.31 15.66 -1.52
N ASP A 70 -20.33 16.31 -0.89
CA ASP A 70 -19.56 17.40 -1.49
C ASP A 70 -18.08 17.03 -1.80
N MET A 71 -17.52 16.04 -1.10
CA MET A 71 -16.16 15.56 -1.35
C MET A 71 -16.03 14.81 -2.68
N GLU A 72 -14.97 15.11 -3.43
CA GLU A 72 -14.75 14.64 -4.81
C GLU A 72 -14.62 13.12 -4.96
N SER A 73 -14.19 12.42 -3.91
CA SER A 73 -14.01 10.96 -3.86
C SER A 73 -15.32 10.19 -3.62
N SER A 74 -16.44 10.90 -3.41
CA SER A 74 -17.74 10.27 -3.17
C SER A 74 -18.49 9.99 -4.47
N ASP A 75 -19.09 8.80 -4.56
CA ASP A 75 -20.01 8.43 -5.64
C ASP A 75 -21.39 9.09 -5.50
N THR A 76 -21.62 9.82 -4.40
CA THR A 76 -22.88 10.52 -4.17
C THR A 76 -23.03 11.69 -5.14
N GLU A 77 -24.12 11.71 -5.90
CA GLU A 77 -24.43 12.81 -6.81
C GLU A 77 -25.18 13.93 -6.08
N SER A 78 -24.75 15.17 -6.31
CA SER A 78 -25.44 16.38 -5.83
C SER A 78 -25.73 17.33 -6.99
N ARG A 79 -26.71 18.22 -6.81
CA ARG A 79 -27.03 19.26 -7.81
C ARG A 79 -25.79 20.11 -8.13
N ARG A 80 -25.01 20.46 -7.10
CA ARG A 80 -23.75 21.21 -7.24
C ARG A 80 -22.73 20.44 -8.07
N LYS A 81 -22.47 19.16 -7.74
CA LYS A 81 -21.52 18.31 -8.47
C LYS A 81 -21.88 18.17 -9.95
N CYS A 82 -23.14 17.83 -10.26
CA CYS A 82 -23.58 17.72 -11.66
C CYS A 82 -23.57 19.07 -12.40
N THR A 83 -23.77 20.18 -11.68
CA THR A 83 -23.65 21.53 -12.27
C THR A 83 -22.20 21.89 -12.58
N GLN A 84 -21.24 21.47 -11.75
CA GLN A 84 -19.81 21.58 -12.05
C GLN A 84 -19.44 20.77 -13.30
N GLU A 85 -19.98 19.56 -13.45
CA GLU A 85 -19.80 18.75 -14.66
C GLU A 85 -20.40 19.41 -15.91
N LEU A 86 -21.58 20.03 -15.79
CA LEU A 86 -22.19 20.81 -16.86
C LEU A 86 -21.29 21.98 -17.28
N LEU A 87 -20.75 22.74 -16.33
CA LEU A 87 -19.80 23.82 -16.60
C LEU A 87 -18.55 23.33 -17.34
N ARG A 88 -17.99 22.19 -16.91
CA ARG A 88 -16.84 21.56 -17.57
C ARG A 88 -17.18 21.12 -19.00
N ALA A 89 -18.36 20.53 -19.21
CA ALA A 89 -18.83 20.14 -20.55
C ALA A 89 -19.03 21.37 -21.46
N MET A 90 -19.56 22.47 -20.93
CA MET A 90 -19.64 23.75 -21.65
C MET A 90 -18.26 24.28 -22.00
N CYS A 91 -17.29 24.28 -21.08
CA CYS A 91 -15.93 24.74 -21.34
C CYS A 91 -15.21 23.90 -22.40
N ARG A 92 -15.44 22.58 -22.44
CA ARG A 92 -14.86 21.73 -23.51
C ARG A 92 -15.33 22.11 -24.91
N GLN A 93 -16.52 22.67 -25.04
CA GLN A 93 -17.14 22.97 -26.33
C GLN A 93 -17.08 24.47 -26.68
N PHE A 94 -17.30 25.35 -25.71
CA PHE A 94 -17.47 26.80 -25.86
C PHE A 94 -16.57 27.52 -24.85
N GLU A 95 -15.27 27.19 -24.81
CA GLU A 95 -14.35 27.63 -23.76
C GLU A 95 -14.35 29.16 -23.59
N GLN A 96 -14.19 29.91 -24.68
CA GLN A 96 -14.09 31.36 -24.65
C GLN A 96 -15.39 32.03 -24.20
N GLU A 97 -16.52 31.63 -24.77
CA GLU A 97 -17.83 32.19 -24.47
C GLU A 97 -18.25 31.85 -23.03
N THR A 98 -18.06 30.59 -22.62
CA THR A 98 -18.38 30.11 -21.26
C THR A 98 -17.52 30.84 -20.24
N THR A 99 -16.21 30.99 -20.49
CA THR A 99 -15.29 31.70 -19.60
C THR A 99 -15.67 33.18 -19.45
N THR A 100 -16.06 33.83 -20.55
CA THR A 100 -16.46 35.24 -20.56
C THR A 100 -17.73 35.46 -19.74
N ILE A 101 -18.81 34.71 -20.04
CA ILE A 101 -20.10 34.81 -19.33
C ILE A 101 -19.92 34.50 -17.84
N CYS A 102 -19.14 33.48 -17.52
CA CYS A 102 -18.86 33.10 -16.14
C CYS A 102 -18.10 34.21 -15.38
N SER A 103 -17.07 34.80 -16.01
CA SER A 103 -16.27 35.87 -15.40
C SER A 103 -17.09 37.13 -15.12
N GLU A 104 -18.05 37.48 -16.00
CA GLU A 104 -19.01 38.56 -15.74
C GLU A 104 -19.83 38.30 -14.47
N HIS A 105 -20.38 37.10 -14.32
CA HIS A 105 -21.15 36.70 -13.12
C HIS A 105 -20.29 36.67 -11.86
N VAL A 106 -19.07 36.13 -11.94
CA VAL A 106 -18.10 36.11 -10.83
C VAL A 106 -17.83 37.54 -10.33
N ASN A 107 -17.50 38.46 -11.24
CA ASN A 107 -17.24 39.86 -10.88
C ASN A 107 -18.47 40.54 -10.27
N GLN A 108 -19.66 40.32 -10.82
CA GLN A 108 -20.91 40.86 -10.29
C GLN A 108 -21.19 40.36 -8.87
N MET A 109 -21.03 39.05 -8.63
CA MET A 109 -21.29 38.42 -7.34
C MET A 109 -20.28 38.86 -6.27
N LEU A 110 -19.00 38.94 -6.64
CA LEU A 110 -17.95 39.44 -5.75
C LEU A 110 -18.15 40.92 -5.42
N GLY A 111 -18.60 41.74 -6.37
CA GLY A 111 -18.97 43.13 -6.13
C GLY A 111 -20.13 43.27 -5.13
N GLN A 112 -21.16 42.41 -5.25
CA GLN A 112 -22.27 42.39 -4.28
C GLN A 112 -21.82 42.01 -2.87
N PHE A 113 -20.94 41.01 -2.74
CA PHE A 113 -20.36 40.65 -1.45
C PHE A 113 -19.42 41.72 -0.89
N ALA A 114 -18.67 42.41 -1.75
CA ALA A 114 -17.80 43.51 -1.32
C ALA A 114 -18.62 44.68 -0.74
N ALA A 115 -19.77 44.97 -1.35
CA ALA A 115 -20.71 45.99 -0.86
C ALA A 115 -21.44 45.55 0.42
N ASP A 116 -21.74 44.26 0.57
CA ASP A 116 -22.48 43.72 1.70
C ASP A 116 -21.99 42.31 2.07
N LYS A 117 -21.27 42.23 3.20
CA LYS A 117 -20.66 40.98 3.69
C LYS A 117 -21.67 39.93 4.14
N SER A 118 -22.94 40.31 4.33
CA SER A 118 -24.02 39.35 4.61
C SER A 118 -24.37 38.50 3.39
N LYS A 119 -24.04 38.94 2.17
CA LYS A 119 -24.27 38.21 0.91
C LYS A 119 -23.16 37.20 0.61
N TRP A 120 -22.76 36.43 1.60
CA TRP A 120 -21.63 35.51 1.52
C TRP A 120 -21.87 34.37 0.51
N GLU A 121 -23.13 34.01 0.27
CA GLU A 121 -23.56 33.02 -0.70
C GLU A 121 -23.17 33.43 -2.12
N MET A 122 -23.13 34.73 -2.42
CA MET A 122 -22.69 35.24 -3.72
C MET A 122 -21.20 34.94 -3.93
N LYS A 123 -20.38 35.13 -2.90
CA LYS A 123 -18.95 34.79 -2.97
C LYS A 123 -18.74 33.27 -3.03
N ASP A 124 -19.55 32.49 -2.31
CA ASP A 124 -19.52 31.03 -2.41
C ASP A 124 -19.81 30.54 -3.85
N VAL A 125 -20.87 31.07 -4.48
CA VAL A 125 -21.19 30.74 -5.88
C VAL A 125 -20.08 31.21 -6.82
N ALA A 126 -19.50 32.38 -6.60
CA ALA A 126 -18.39 32.87 -7.40
C ALA A 126 -17.15 31.94 -7.33
N ILE A 127 -16.82 31.40 -6.15
CA ILE A 127 -15.75 30.40 -6.00
C ILE A 127 -16.09 29.11 -6.74
N HIS A 128 -17.32 28.62 -6.64
CA HIS A 128 -17.77 27.44 -7.37
C HIS A 128 -17.74 27.64 -8.89
N LEU A 129 -18.14 28.81 -9.38
CA LEU A 129 -18.03 29.17 -10.78
C LEU A 129 -16.58 29.15 -11.25
N MET A 130 -15.66 29.70 -10.46
CA MET A 130 -14.22 29.65 -10.73
C MET A 130 -13.69 28.22 -10.78
N LEU A 131 -14.07 27.34 -9.83
CA LEU A 131 -13.74 25.91 -9.86
C LEU A 131 -14.20 25.22 -11.14
N GLY A 132 -15.37 25.58 -11.67
CA GLY A 132 -15.95 24.96 -12.86
C GLY A 132 -15.24 25.33 -14.16
N ILE A 133 -14.74 26.56 -14.29
CA ILE A 133 -14.15 27.07 -15.54
C ILE A 133 -12.62 27.01 -15.57
N ALA A 134 -11.95 26.98 -14.41
CA ALA A 134 -10.50 27.03 -14.32
C ALA A 134 -9.84 25.68 -14.59
N ILE A 135 -10.57 24.56 -14.49
CA ILE A 135 -10.01 23.20 -14.52
C ILE A 135 -10.16 22.60 -15.91
N ARG A 136 -9.03 22.33 -16.59
CA ARG A 136 -9.01 21.57 -17.86
C ARG A 136 -8.80 20.08 -17.62
N ALA A 137 -7.91 19.74 -16.70
CA ALA A 137 -7.62 18.36 -16.33
C ALA A 137 -7.31 18.27 -14.83
N GLU A 138 -7.86 17.25 -14.18
CA GLU A 138 -7.64 16.92 -12.78
C GLU A 138 -7.74 15.42 -12.53
N SER A 139 -7.22 14.98 -11.39
CA SER A 139 -7.57 13.68 -10.81
C SER A 139 -7.61 13.78 -9.29
N ALA A 140 -8.29 12.85 -8.62
CA ALA A 140 -8.32 12.84 -7.15
C ALA A 140 -6.91 12.77 -6.55
N GLN A 141 -6.06 11.90 -7.11
CA GLN A 141 -4.68 11.68 -6.65
C GLN A 141 -3.78 12.90 -6.91
N PHE A 142 -3.77 13.43 -8.13
CA PHE A 142 -2.81 14.46 -8.51
C PHE A 142 -3.36 15.88 -8.37
N GLY A 143 -4.66 16.09 -8.23
CA GLY A 143 -5.27 17.43 -8.23
C GLY A 143 -5.28 18.02 -9.64
N VAL A 144 -5.40 19.34 -9.75
CA VAL A 144 -5.43 20.02 -11.04
C VAL A 144 -4.06 19.97 -11.71
N SER A 145 -4.00 19.37 -12.90
CA SER A 145 -2.79 19.24 -13.71
C SER A 145 -2.74 20.23 -14.88
N GLN A 146 -3.91 20.69 -15.35
CA GLN A 146 -4.00 21.73 -16.38
C GLN A 146 -5.11 22.72 -16.05
N VAL A 147 -4.79 24.01 -16.20
CA VAL A 147 -5.70 25.13 -15.96
C VAL A 147 -6.10 25.82 -17.26
N ASN A 148 -7.27 26.44 -17.27
CA ASN A 148 -7.73 27.33 -18.33
C ASN A 148 -6.96 28.66 -18.27
N GLU A 149 -6.27 29.01 -19.35
CA GLU A 149 -5.46 30.24 -19.45
C GLU A 149 -6.30 31.52 -19.50
N GLY A 150 -7.61 31.40 -19.79
CA GLY A 150 -8.55 32.53 -19.78
C GLY A 150 -8.86 33.07 -18.38
N VAL A 151 -8.39 32.42 -17.32
CA VAL A 151 -8.56 32.87 -15.92
C VAL A 151 -7.26 32.77 -15.14
N ASN A 152 -7.03 33.73 -14.24
CA ASN A 152 -5.88 33.72 -13.35
C ASN A 152 -6.28 33.17 -11.96
N VAL A 153 -6.09 31.86 -11.77
CA VAL A 153 -6.43 31.14 -10.53
C VAL A 153 -5.69 31.70 -9.31
N MET A 154 -4.41 32.08 -9.48
CA MET A 154 -3.58 32.55 -8.36
C MET A 154 -3.91 33.99 -7.96
N ASP A 155 -4.28 34.83 -8.92
CA ASP A 155 -4.81 36.18 -8.64
C ASP A 155 -6.16 36.09 -7.93
N PHE A 156 -7.08 35.25 -8.42
CA PHE A 156 -8.36 35.00 -7.76
C PHE A 156 -8.18 34.48 -6.34
N PHE A 157 -7.26 33.54 -6.14
CA PHE A 157 -6.90 33.04 -4.81
C PHE A 157 -6.45 34.17 -3.89
N SER A 158 -5.45 34.94 -4.33
CA SER A 158 -4.80 35.98 -3.51
C SER A 158 -5.78 37.10 -3.14
N THR A 159 -6.69 37.45 -4.06
CA THR A 159 -7.63 38.57 -3.89
C THR A 159 -8.90 38.17 -3.12
N HIS A 160 -9.39 36.94 -3.32
CA HIS A 160 -10.72 36.54 -2.83
C HIS A 160 -10.70 35.37 -1.86
N VAL A 161 -9.93 34.32 -2.11
CA VAL A 161 -9.96 33.09 -1.29
C VAL A 161 -9.12 33.29 -0.02
N TYR A 162 -7.92 33.85 -0.18
CA TYR A 162 -6.96 34.03 0.90
C TYR A 162 -7.53 34.83 2.08
N THR A 163 -8.32 35.87 1.80
CA THR A 163 -8.94 36.71 2.85
C THR A 163 -9.88 35.93 3.77
N GLU A 164 -10.61 34.93 3.25
CA GLU A 164 -11.50 34.09 4.08
C GLU A 164 -10.70 33.13 4.96
N LEU A 165 -9.50 32.72 4.51
CA LEU A 165 -8.57 31.90 5.30
C LEU A 165 -7.80 32.71 6.35
N GLN A 166 -7.75 34.04 6.24
CA GLN A 166 -7.15 34.91 7.25
C GLN A 166 -8.13 35.30 8.36
N GLU A 167 -9.43 35.14 8.14
CA GLU A 167 -10.44 35.44 9.14
C GLU A 167 -10.29 34.51 10.36
N THR A 168 -10.02 35.10 11.52
CA THR A 168 -9.69 34.37 12.75
C THR A 168 -10.94 33.87 13.49
N ASP A 169 -12.09 34.52 13.31
CA ASP A 169 -13.34 34.02 13.88
C ASP A 169 -13.91 32.88 13.01
N MET A 170 -13.87 31.66 13.54
CA MET A 170 -14.32 30.46 12.83
C MET A 170 -15.83 30.41 12.62
N ASN A 171 -16.61 31.22 13.35
CA ASN A 171 -18.07 31.32 13.18
C ASN A 171 -18.47 32.29 12.06
N VAL A 172 -17.53 33.09 11.55
CA VAL A 172 -17.80 33.99 10.43
C VAL A 172 -17.80 33.18 9.13
N ARG A 173 -19.02 33.01 8.57
CA ARG A 173 -19.26 32.39 7.24
C ARG A 173 -18.59 31.00 7.10
N PRO A 174 -18.91 30.03 7.95
CA PRO A 174 -18.21 28.75 8.02
C PRO A 174 -18.29 27.94 6.71
N MET A 175 -19.43 27.99 6.00
CA MET A 175 -19.56 27.35 4.69
C MET A 175 -18.64 27.98 3.64
N LEU A 176 -18.49 29.31 3.65
CA LEU A 176 -17.57 29.99 2.73
C LEU A 176 -16.10 29.65 3.04
N LYS A 177 -15.76 29.49 4.32
CA LYS A 177 -14.44 28.98 4.75
C LYS A 177 -14.21 27.56 4.23
N ALA A 178 -15.18 26.66 4.38
CA ALA A 178 -15.10 25.30 3.85
C ALA A 178 -14.87 25.31 2.32
N THR A 179 -15.65 26.10 1.56
CA THR A 179 -15.47 26.27 0.12
C THR A 179 -14.08 26.84 -0.24
N SER A 180 -13.56 27.76 0.56
CA SER A 180 -12.22 28.35 0.37
C SER A 180 -11.10 27.34 0.62
N ILE A 181 -11.24 26.48 1.64
CA ILE A 181 -10.29 25.39 1.91
C ILE A 181 -10.36 24.34 0.80
N LYS A 182 -11.56 24.02 0.30
CA LYS A 182 -11.75 23.12 -0.84
C LYS A 182 -11.04 23.65 -2.09
N PHE A 183 -11.12 24.95 -2.36
CA PHE A 183 -10.38 25.57 -3.45
C PHE A 183 -8.86 25.33 -3.33
N VAL A 184 -8.28 25.55 -2.14
CA VAL A 184 -6.85 25.29 -1.88
C VAL A 184 -6.49 23.82 -2.11
N SER A 185 -7.34 22.91 -1.62
CA SER A 185 -7.17 21.46 -1.77
C SER A 185 -7.16 21.00 -3.25
N ILE A 186 -8.07 21.56 -4.06
CA ILE A 186 -8.18 21.26 -5.50
C ILE A 186 -6.96 21.79 -6.27
N PHE A 187 -6.60 23.05 -6.05
CA PHE A 187 -5.50 23.73 -6.73
C PHE A 187 -4.13 23.58 -6.03
N ARG A 188 -3.95 22.58 -5.17
CA ARG A 188 -2.72 22.35 -4.40
C ARG A 188 -1.42 22.32 -5.24
N ASN A 189 -1.52 21.93 -6.51
CA ASN A 189 -0.39 21.89 -7.41
C ASN A 189 0.06 23.26 -7.89
N GLN A 190 -0.83 24.25 -7.91
CA GLN A 190 -0.58 25.59 -8.40
C GLN A 190 0.19 26.44 -7.38
N PHE A 191 0.18 26.06 -6.10
CA PHE A 191 0.95 26.75 -5.05
C PHE A 191 2.43 26.38 -5.10
N SER A 192 3.29 27.40 -4.95
CA SER A 192 4.72 27.21 -4.74
C SER A 192 5.01 26.63 -3.35
N LYS A 193 6.24 26.16 -3.15
CA LYS A 193 6.72 25.67 -1.84
C LYS A 193 6.70 26.78 -0.77
N GLU A 194 6.98 28.02 -1.16
CA GLU A 194 6.93 29.18 -0.24
C GLU A 194 5.49 29.50 0.16
N GLN A 195 4.56 29.46 -0.80
CA GLN A 195 3.13 29.67 -0.54
C GLN A 195 2.55 28.58 0.37
N PHE A 196 3.05 27.34 0.27
CA PHE A 196 2.72 26.28 1.21
C PHE A 196 3.06 26.67 2.66
N GLY A 197 4.25 27.24 2.90
CA GLY A 197 4.68 27.68 4.23
C GLY A 197 3.79 28.77 4.83
N GLY A 198 3.23 29.66 4.00
CA GLY A 198 2.25 30.67 4.44
C GLY A 198 0.83 30.14 4.62
N LEU A 199 0.44 29.11 3.86
CA LEU A 199 -0.89 28.50 3.90
C LEU A 199 -1.07 27.52 5.05
N LEU A 200 -0.03 26.73 5.37
CA LEU A 200 -0.13 25.66 6.35
C LEU A 200 -0.56 26.16 7.75
N PRO A 201 -0.02 27.27 8.30
CA PRO A 201 -0.52 27.83 9.57
C PRO A 201 -1.99 28.20 9.54
N LEU A 202 -2.50 28.72 8.42
CA LEU A 202 -3.91 29.08 8.27
C LEU A 202 -4.78 27.83 8.29
N LEU A 203 -4.39 26.78 7.56
CA LEU A 203 -5.11 25.50 7.57
C LEU A 203 -5.08 24.85 8.96
N ILE A 204 -3.94 24.91 9.67
CA ILE A 204 -3.84 24.42 11.05
C ILE A 204 -4.80 25.17 11.98
N ALA A 205 -4.93 26.50 11.82
CA ALA A 205 -5.89 27.27 12.61
C ALA A 205 -7.35 26.82 12.35
N HIS A 206 -7.70 26.46 11.11
CA HIS A 206 -9.04 25.98 10.77
C HIS A 206 -9.35 24.58 11.31
N LEU A 207 -8.35 23.77 11.67
CA LEU A 207 -8.57 22.54 12.43
C LEU A 207 -9.22 22.82 13.80
N GLY A 208 -8.99 24.01 14.37
CA GLY A 208 -9.61 24.45 15.62
C GLY A 208 -11.05 24.93 15.49
N SER A 209 -11.67 24.83 14.31
CA SER A 209 -13.05 25.24 14.09
C SER A 209 -14.05 24.33 14.83
N PRO A 210 -15.09 24.91 15.48
CA PRO A 210 -16.18 24.12 16.07
C PRO A 210 -17.06 23.43 15.02
N HIS A 211 -17.08 23.95 13.78
CA HIS A 211 -17.83 23.34 12.68
C HIS A 211 -17.06 22.15 12.10
N VAL A 212 -17.69 20.97 12.16
CA VAL A 212 -17.10 19.67 11.74
C VAL A 212 -16.65 19.69 10.28
N VAL A 213 -17.45 20.26 9.39
CA VAL A 213 -17.10 20.34 7.96
C VAL A 213 -15.82 21.14 7.74
N VAL A 214 -15.63 22.26 8.45
CA VAL A 214 -14.47 23.14 8.28
C VAL A 214 -13.18 22.44 8.71
N HIS A 215 -13.14 21.85 9.91
CA HIS A 215 -11.93 21.17 10.36
C HIS A 215 -11.64 19.90 9.55
N THR A 216 -12.68 19.24 9.02
CA THR A 216 -12.52 18.06 8.16
C THR A 216 -11.88 18.46 6.83
N TYR A 217 -12.34 19.58 6.25
CA TYR A 217 -11.81 20.09 5.00
C TYR A 217 -10.39 20.60 5.18
N ALA A 218 -10.08 21.23 6.33
CA ALA A 218 -8.72 21.63 6.67
C ALA A 218 -7.79 20.41 6.75
N ALA A 219 -8.18 19.35 7.47
CA ALA A 219 -7.41 18.12 7.55
C ALA A 219 -7.20 17.47 6.17
N SER A 220 -8.25 17.39 5.35
CA SER A 220 -8.15 16.86 3.99
C SER A 220 -7.27 17.71 3.07
N ALA A 221 -7.34 19.03 3.18
CA ALA A 221 -6.50 19.94 2.40
C ALA A 221 -5.02 19.78 2.78
N ILE A 222 -4.70 19.72 4.07
CA ILE A 222 -3.33 19.47 4.55
C ILE A 222 -2.82 18.13 4.02
N GLU A 223 -3.61 17.05 4.17
CA GLU A 223 -3.26 15.71 3.67
C GLU A 223 -2.94 15.71 2.17
N LYS A 224 -3.81 16.32 1.35
CA LYS A 224 -3.63 16.41 -0.10
C LYS A 224 -2.43 17.29 -0.46
N MET A 225 -2.21 18.40 0.24
CA MET A 225 -1.05 19.27 -0.02
C MET A 225 0.27 18.53 0.26
N LEU A 226 0.31 17.70 1.31
CA LEU A 226 1.47 16.86 1.66
C LEU A 226 1.77 15.74 0.64
N THR A 227 0.83 15.41 -0.25
CA THR A 227 1.04 14.44 -1.34
C THR A 227 1.37 15.09 -2.68
N SER A 228 1.45 16.43 -2.73
CA SER A 228 1.74 17.16 -3.97
C SER A 228 3.15 16.87 -4.47
N LYS A 229 3.30 16.76 -5.79
CA LYS A 229 4.57 16.44 -6.45
C LYS A 229 4.97 17.49 -7.48
N VAL A 230 6.27 17.55 -7.74
CA VAL A 230 6.88 18.37 -8.80
C VAL A 230 7.76 17.49 -9.70
N ASP A 231 8.07 17.98 -10.90
CA ASP A 231 9.01 17.31 -11.79
C ASP A 231 10.42 17.34 -11.21
N GLY A 232 11.03 16.16 -11.11
CA GLY A 232 12.40 15.95 -10.70
C GLY A 232 13.29 15.48 -11.86
N PRO A 233 14.56 15.17 -11.59
CA PRO A 233 15.49 14.65 -12.59
C PRO A 233 14.95 13.38 -13.28
N ASN A 234 15.33 13.15 -14.54
CA ASN A 234 15.01 11.94 -15.30
C ASN A 234 13.50 11.63 -15.43
N ASN A 235 12.65 12.65 -15.58
CA ASN A 235 11.18 12.51 -15.66
C ASN A 235 10.56 11.80 -14.45
N THR A 236 11.19 11.90 -13.28
CA THR A 236 10.63 11.39 -12.02
C THR A 236 9.74 12.43 -11.36
N LYS A 237 8.71 11.99 -10.62
CA LYS A 237 7.90 12.89 -9.79
C LYS A 237 8.41 12.84 -8.35
N VAL A 238 8.88 13.96 -7.82
CA VAL A 238 9.41 14.09 -6.45
C VAL A 238 8.41 14.86 -5.57
N ALA A 239 8.44 14.62 -4.27
CA ALA A 239 7.58 15.33 -3.33
C ALA A 239 7.88 16.84 -3.34
N LYS A 240 6.83 17.67 -3.40
CA LYS A 240 6.95 19.13 -3.35
C LYS A 240 7.39 19.64 -1.97
N VAL A 241 6.92 18.95 -0.92
CA VAL A 241 7.14 19.25 0.49
C VAL A 241 7.70 17.99 1.15
N GLY A 242 8.77 18.13 1.94
CA GLY A 242 9.37 17.04 2.71
C GLY A 242 9.34 17.28 4.21
N GLY A 243 9.96 16.37 4.97
CA GLY A 243 10.00 16.44 6.44
C GLY A 243 10.58 17.76 6.97
N ALA A 244 11.68 18.25 6.39
CA ALA A 244 12.30 19.50 6.78
C ALA A 244 11.37 20.72 6.64
N ASP A 245 10.47 20.70 5.66
CA ASP A 245 9.51 21.78 5.41
C ASP A 245 8.33 21.73 6.38
N LEU A 246 7.94 20.51 6.78
CA LEU A 246 6.84 20.27 7.72
C LEU A 246 7.28 20.46 9.19
N LYS A 247 8.55 20.20 9.50
CA LYS A 247 9.13 20.23 10.84
C LYS A 247 8.72 21.42 11.71
N PRO A 248 8.75 22.69 11.23
CA PRO A 248 8.40 23.85 12.05
C PRO A 248 6.94 23.85 12.53
N PHE A 249 6.08 23.06 11.89
CA PHE A 249 4.64 23.06 12.13
C PHE A 249 4.15 21.80 12.86
N LEU A 250 4.99 20.77 13.04
CA LEU A 250 4.59 19.47 13.57
C LEU A 250 3.91 19.57 14.94
N GLY A 251 4.45 20.38 15.85
CA GLY A 251 3.87 20.57 17.18
C GLY A 251 2.43 21.08 17.09
N ASN A 252 2.24 22.25 16.46
CA ASN A 252 0.92 22.87 16.32
C ASN A 252 -0.06 21.99 15.51
N LEU A 253 0.44 21.32 14.46
CA LEU A 253 -0.36 20.42 13.62
C LEU A 253 -0.90 19.24 14.43
N PHE A 254 -0.04 18.51 15.13
CA PHE A 254 -0.49 17.37 15.94
C PHE A 254 -1.33 17.81 17.14
N THR A 255 -1.02 18.93 17.79
CA THR A 255 -1.89 19.49 18.84
C THR A 255 -3.30 19.74 18.32
N ALA A 256 -3.45 20.37 17.16
CA ALA A 256 -4.76 20.67 16.59
C ALA A 256 -5.50 19.40 16.13
N LEU A 257 -4.80 18.45 15.48
CA LEU A 257 -5.42 17.18 15.04
C LEU A 257 -5.86 16.32 16.22
N PHE A 258 -5.03 16.19 17.27
CA PHE A 258 -5.38 15.38 18.44
C PHE A 258 -6.44 16.04 19.32
N ALA A 259 -6.59 17.37 19.30
CA ALA A 259 -7.72 18.03 19.95
C ALA A 259 -9.07 17.57 19.38
N ILE A 260 -9.13 17.24 18.08
CA ILE A 260 -10.33 16.66 17.45
C ILE A 260 -10.47 15.19 17.84
N VAL A 261 -9.38 14.41 17.79
CA VAL A 261 -9.38 12.97 18.15
C VAL A 261 -9.82 12.73 19.59
N ASP A 262 -9.39 13.60 20.52
CA ASP A 262 -9.73 13.51 21.94
C ASP A 262 -11.17 13.96 22.26
N ASN A 263 -11.85 14.61 21.32
CA ASN A 263 -13.23 15.05 21.51
C ASN A 263 -14.18 13.85 21.40
N LEU A 264 -14.89 13.52 22.48
CA LEU A 264 -15.75 12.32 22.53
C LEU A 264 -16.99 12.38 21.64
N ASP A 265 -17.41 13.57 21.21
CA ASP A 265 -18.57 13.76 20.34
C ASP A 265 -18.18 13.79 18.86
N LEU A 266 -16.93 14.21 18.57
CA LEU A 266 -16.39 14.40 17.22
C LEU A 266 -15.24 13.42 16.91
N ASN A 267 -15.06 12.41 17.76
CA ASN A 267 -14.07 11.37 17.58
C ASN A 267 -14.41 10.53 16.33
N GLU A 268 -13.42 9.80 15.83
CA GLU A 268 -13.58 8.93 14.66
C GLU A 268 -13.76 9.63 13.29
N ASN A 269 -13.25 10.86 13.15
CA ASN A 269 -13.14 11.53 11.84
C ASN A 269 -11.99 10.95 10.98
N GLU A 270 -12.34 10.18 9.94
CA GLU A 270 -11.38 9.47 9.09
C GLU A 270 -10.38 10.39 8.37
N TYR A 271 -10.80 11.61 7.98
CA TYR A 271 -9.93 12.58 7.30
C TYR A 271 -8.87 13.15 8.23
N VAL A 272 -9.22 13.35 9.50
CA VAL A 272 -8.29 13.80 10.55
C VAL A 272 -7.24 12.72 10.80
N MET A 273 -7.65 11.47 10.98
CA MET A 273 -6.70 10.37 11.20
C MET A 273 -5.83 10.09 9.97
N LYS A 274 -6.38 10.24 8.75
CA LYS A 274 -5.60 10.17 7.51
C LYS A 274 -4.57 11.31 7.42
N CYS A 275 -4.92 12.52 7.86
CA CYS A 275 -4.00 13.64 7.94
C CYS A 275 -2.88 13.38 8.96
N ILE A 276 -3.18 12.77 10.12
CA ILE A 276 -2.16 12.34 11.11
C ILE A 276 -1.20 11.33 10.46
N MET A 277 -1.73 10.26 9.87
CA MET A 277 -0.95 9.24 9.17
C MET A 277 -0.04 9.86 8.10
N ARG A 278 -0.58 10.75 7.26
CA ARG A 278 0.18 11.41 6.19
C ARG A 278 1.27 12.30 6.74
N SER A 279 0.99 13.06 7.79
CA SER A 279 1.95 13.96 8.43
C SER A 279 3.11 13.17 9.02
N LEU A 280 2.84 12.03 9.66
CA LEU A 280 3.86 11.10 10.14
C LEU A 280 4.74 10.58 8.99
N ASN A 281 4.13 10.15 7.89
CA ASN A 281 4.86 9.58 6.76
C ASN A 281 5.70 10.62 6.00
N VAL A 282 5.29 11.90 5.96
CA VAL A 282 6.09 12.97 5.35
C VAL A 282 7.21 13.43 6.27
N ALA A 283 6.93 13.56 7.57
CA ALA A 283 7.91 14.01 8.56
C ALA A 283 9.10 13.04 8.69
N LYS A 284 8.83 11.72 8.67
CA LYS A 284 9.84 10.65 8.79
C LYS A 284 10.85 10.94 9.90
N ASP A 285 12.00 11.42 9.48
CA ASP A 285 13.19 11.65 10.24
C ASP A 285 13.10 12.81 11.22
N ASP A 286 12.19 13.75 10.94
CA ASP A 286 11.99 14.99 11.69
C ASP A 286 10.95 14.85 12.82
N LEU A 287 10.49 13.63 13.10
CA LEU A 287 9.48 13.36 14.14
C LEU A 287 10.00 13.40 15.58
N LEU A 288 11.32 13.38 15.81
CA LEU A 288 11.92 13.10 17.13
C LEU A 288 11.33 13.93 18.27
N ASP A 289 11.06 15.22 18.04
CA ASP A 289 10.54 16.14 19.06
C ASP A 289 9.06 15.89 19.45
N VAL A 290 8.32 15.12 18.65
CA VAL A 290 6.88 14.85 18.84
C VAL A 290 6.55 13.37 18.99
N VAL A 291 7.51 12.44 18.85
CA VAL A 291 7.24 10.98 18.89
C VAL A 291 6.46 10.56 20.15
N SER A 292 6.93 10.98 21.33
CA SER A 292 6.36 10.53 22.60
C SER A 292 4.89 10.96 22.75
N ILE A 293 4.59 12.23 22.45
CA ILE A 293 3.22 12.74 22.57
C ILE A 293 2.30 12.12 21.52
N VAL A 294 2.79 11.90 20.30
CA VAL A 294 2.00 11.28 19.24
C VAL A 294 1.72 9.80 19.56
N LEU A 295 2.70 9.06 20.07
CA LEU A 295 2.51 7.67 20.50
C LEU A 295 1.49 7.56 21.63
N GLU A 296 1.59 8.42 22.65
CA GLU A 296 0.62 8.47 23.75
C GLU A 296 -0.81 8.72 23.23
N LYS A 297 -0.99 9.73 22.37
CA LYS A 297 -2.30 10.08 21.82
C LYS A 297 -2.89 9.00 20.92
N LEU A 298 -2.09 8.38 20.04
CA LEU A 298 -2.54 7.24 19.22
C LEU A 298 -2.92 6.03 20.08
N THR A 299 -2.16 5.75 21.14
CA THR A 299 -2.43 4.66 22.08
C THR A 299 -3.73 4.91 22.84
N SER A 300 -3.96 6.14 23.29
CA SER A 300 -5.22 6.54 23.94
C SER A 300 -6.41 6.38 23.00
N ALA A 301 -6.29 6.89 21.76
CA ALA A 301 -7.32 6.75 20.73
C ALA A 301 -7.65 5.27 20.46
N LEU A 302 -6.64 4.40 20.36
CA LEU A 302 -6.81 2.96 20.20
C LEU A 302 -7.59 2.34 21.36
N GLY A 303 -7.28 2.73 22.61
CA GLY A 303 -8.01 2.27 23.79
C GLY A 303 -9.48 2.70 23.82
N VAL A 304 -9.81 3.84 23.23
CA VAL A 304 -11.20 4.32 23.08
C VAL A 304 -11.94 3.48 22.03
N VAL A 305 -11.42 3.39 20.80
CA VAL A 305 -12.13 2.70 19.70
C VAL A 305 -12.18 1.18 19.89
N ALA A 306 -11.24 0.58 20.63
CA ALA A 306 -11.28 -0.85 20.96
C ALA A 306 -12.51 -1.26 21.75
N LYS A 307 -13.14 -0.34 22.48
CA LYS A 307 -14.38 -0.61 23.22
C LYS A 307 -15.61 -0.66 22.31
N ASN A 308 -15.56 0.02 21.16
CA ASN A 308 -16.69 0.14 20.24
C ASN A 308 -16.23 0.56 18.82
N PRO A 309 -15.72 -0.36 17.99
CA PRO A 309 -15.22 -0.03 16.66
C PRO A 309 -16.39 0.29 15.70
N LYS A 310 -16.65 1.58 15.44
CA LYS A 310 -17.76 2.01 14.58
C LYS A 310 -17.32 2.42 13.17
N ASN A 311 -16.25 3.20 13.06
CA ASN A 311 -15.76 3.68 11.76
C ASN A 311 -14.56 2.87 11.23
N PRO A 312 -14.74 1.95 10.26
CA PRO A 312 -13.65 1.10 9.77
C PRO A 312 -12.54 1.88 9.05
N GLN A 313 -12.84 3.00 8.37
CA GLN A 313 -11.83 3.81 7.68
C GLN A 313 -10.96 4.56 8.69
N TYR A 314 -11.58 5.18 9.70
CA TYR A 314 -10.85 5.80 10.81
C TYR A 314 -9.94 4.77 11.50
N ASN A 315 -10.47 3.59 11.83
CA ASN A 315 -9.72 2.52 12.48
C ASN A 315 -8.53 2.08 11.63
N HIS A 316 -8.72 1.91 10.31
CA HIS A 316 -7.63 1.59 9.39
C HIS A 316 -6.53 2.66 9.42
N PHE A 317 -6.88 3.95 9.29
CA PHE A 317 -5.89 5.03 9.35
C PHE A 317 -5.24 5.18 10.73
N LEU A 318 -5.92 4.80 11.80
CA LEU A 318 -5.34 4.77 13.15
C LEU A 318 -4.24 3.71 13.25
N PHE A 319 -4.52 2.49 12.79
CA PHE A 319 -3.51 1.43 12.75
C PHE A 319 -2.36 1.75 11.77
N GLU A 320 -2.65 2.37 10.63
CA GLU A 320 -1.61 2.88 9.71
C GLU A 320 -0.76 3.98 10.37
N SER A 321 -1.36 4.90 11.13
CA SER A 321 -0.62 5.94 11.86
C SER A 321 0.37 5.31 12.84
N ILE A 322 -0.04 4.26 13.57
CA ILE A 322 0.83 3.51 14.48
C ILE A 322 1.93 2.79 13.68
N ALA A 323 1.59 2.14 12.57
CA ALA A 323 2.55 1.44 11.71
C ALA A 323 3.61 2.37 11.11
N VAL A 324 3.21 3.56 10.64
CA VAL A 324 4.13 4.60 10.15
C VAL A 324 5.07 5.03 11.26
N LEU A 325 4.53 5.31 12.45
CA LEU A 325 5.32 5.80 13.57
C LEU A 325 6.36 4.76 14.02
N ILE A 326 5.97 3.48 14.14
CA ILE A 326 6.91 2.37 14.42
C ILE A 326 8.00 2.33 13.37
N ARG A 327 7.64 2.34 12.08
CA ARG A 327 8.62 2.28 10.99
C ARG A 327 9.58 3.47 11.01
N ALA A 328 9.08 4.68 11.15
CA ALA A 328 9.87 5.91 11.10
C ALA A 328 10.90 5.97 12.25
N VAL A 329 10.51 5.51 13.45
CA VAL A 329 11.37 5.58 14.63
C VAL A 329 12.29 4.37 14.72
N CYS A 330 11.76 3.15 14.59
CA CYS A 330 12.54 1.94 14.83
C CYS A 330 13.48 1.56 13.68
N SER A 331 13.24 2.06 12.46
CA SER A 331 14.21 1.89 11.35
C SER A 331 15.49 2.70 11.56
N LYS A 332 15.43 3.79 12.33
CA LYS A 332 16.59 4.58 12.71
C LYS A 332 17.34 3.99 13.90
N ASP A 333 16.58 3.63 14.92
CA ASP A 333 17.14 3.06 16.14
C ASP A 333 16.17 2.06 16.75
N SER A 334 16.57 0.79 16.66
CA SER A 334 15.80 -0.37 17.15
C SER A 334 15.63 -0.37 18.66
N ALA A 335 16.40 0.40 19.44
CA ALA A 335 16.20 0.51 20.89
C ALA A 335 14.81 1.05 21.27
N HIS A 336 14.19 1.84 20.37
CA HIS A 336 12.86 2.43 20.59
C HIS A 336 11.73 1.39 20.60
N THR A 337 11.94 0.16 20.13
CA THR A 337 10.89 -0.88 20.18
C THR A 337 10.39 -1.11 21.60
N SER A 338 11.26 -0.96 22.61
CA SER A 338 10.89 -1.05 24.03
C SER A 338 9.79 -0.07 24.44
N ALA A 339 9.82 1.16 23.93
CA ALA A 339 8.79 2.16 24.19
C ALA A 339 7.46 1.76 23.54
N PHE A 340 7.48 1.32 22.27
CA PHE A 340 6.27 0.85 21.59
C PHE A 340 5.66 -0.37 22.27
N GLU A 341 6.47 -1.32 22.72
CA GLU A 341 6.01 -2.48 23.49
C GLU A 341 5.35 -2.04 24.80
N HIS A 342 5.97 -1.11 25.54
CA HIS A 342 5.42 -0.59 26.79
C HIS A 342 4.04 0.06 26.61
N PHE A 343 3.88 0.91 25.60
CA PHE A 343 2.62 1.62 25.35
C PHE A 343 1.55 0.75 24.67
N LEU A 344 1.92 -0.10 23.72
CA LEU A 344 0.95 -0.79 22.85
C LEU A 344 0.59 -2.21 23.33
N PHE A 345 1.41 -2.88 24.14
CA PHE A 345 1.06 -4.23 24.61
C PHE A 345 -0.21 -4.26 25.45
N PRO A 346 -0.43 -3.34 26.41
CA PRO A 346 -1.67 -3.33 27.19
C PRO A 346 -2.94 -3.24 26.32
N PRO A 347 -3.10 -2.26 25.39
CA PRO A 347 -4.28 -2.22 24.54
C PRO A 347 -4.37 -3.40 23.58
N PHE A 348 -3.26 -3.94 23.08
CA PHE A 348 -3.27 -5.16 22.26
C PHE A 348 -3.80 -6.36 23.04
N GLN A 349 -3.37 -6.53 24.30
CA GLN A 349 -3.88 -7.60 25.17
C GLN A 349 -5.37 -7.42 25.43
N THR A 350 -5.84 -6.20 25.70
CA THR A 350 -7.27 -5.93 25.86
C THR A 350 -8.07 -6.30 24.61
N ILE A 351 -7.61 -5.89 23.42
CA ILE A 351 -8.24 -6.23 22.14
C ILE A 351 -8.35 -7.74 21.94
N LEU A 352 -7.27 -8.48 22.21
CA LEU A 352 -7.23 -9.93 22.04
C LEU A 352 -8.08 -10.68 23.08
N GLN A 353 -8.10 -10.20 24.34
CA GLN A 353 -8.90 -10.79 25.41
C GLN A 353 -10.40 -10.54 25.25
N MET A 354 -10.77 -9.34 24.78
CA MET A 354 -12.15 -8.98 24.47
C MET A 354 -12.63 -9.55 23.13
N ASP A 355 -11.75 -10.22 22.39
CA ASP A 355 -12.03 -10.83 21.08
C ASP A 355 -12.60 -9.82 20.06
N VAL A 356 -12.03 -8.60 20.03
CA VAL A 356 -12.42 -7.56 19.06
C VAL A 356 -11.91 -7.97 17.68
N VAL A 357 -12.76 -8.64 16.93
CA VAL A 357 -12.42 -9.36 15.69
C VAL A 357 -11.90 -8.42 14.61
N GLU A 358 -12.46 -7.21 14.53
CA GLU A 358 -12.12 -6.17 13.57
C GLU A 358 -10.67 -5.72 13.73
N PHE A 359 -10.13 -5.77 14.95
CA PHE A 359 -8.81 -5.23 15.29
C PHE A 359 -7.73 -6.31 15.40
N THR A 360 -8.13 -7.55 15.62
CA THR A 360 -7.22 -8.69 15.81
C THR A 360 -6.18 -8.81 14.67
N PRO A 361 -6.54 -8.73 13.36
CA PRO A 361 -5.55 -8.77 12.28
C PRO A 361 -4.57 -7.60 12.29
N TYR A 362 -5.00 -6.40 12.69
CA TYR A 362 -4.12 -5.23 12.78
C TYR A 362 -3.12 -5.37 13.93
N VAL A 363 -3.59 -5.84 15.09
CA VAL A 363 -2.73 -6.12 16.25
C VAL A 363 -1.63 -7.11 15.87
N PHE A 364 -1.96 -8.20 15.16
CA PHE A 364 -0.95 -9.15 14.69
C PHE A 364 0.06 -8.52 13.73
N GLN A 365 -0.38 -7.64 12.82
CA GLN A 365 0.53 -6.95 11.89
C GLN A 365 1.50 -6.00 12.59
N LEU A 366 1.03 -5.25 13.59
CA LEU A 366 1.85 -4.34 14.39
C LEU A 366 2.80 -5.10 15.33
N LEU A 367 2.32 -6.15 16.00
CA LEU A 367 3.17 -7.02 16.80
C LEU A 367 4.30 -7.63 15.97
N ALA A 368 4.01 -8.05 14.73
CA ALA A 368 5.01 -8.58 13.82
C ALA A 368 6.04 -7.49 13.44
N GLN A 369 5.56 -6.28 13.12
CA GLN A 369 6.42 -5.16 12.75
C GLN A 369 7.37 -4.75 13.90
N ILE A 370 6.86 -4.60 15.13
CA ILE A 370 7.67 -4.27 16.31
C ILE A 370 8.72 -5.36 16.55
N LEU A 371 8.31 -6.64 16.46
CA LEU A 371 9.20 -7.77 16.67
C LEU A 371 10.29 -7.86 15.59
N GLU A 372 9.96 -7.54 14.32
CA GLU A 372 10.92 -7.49 13.22
C GLU A 372 12.01 -6.43 13.48
N PHE A 373 11.64 -5.25 14.01
CA PHE A 373 12.57 -4.17 14.33
C PHE A 373 13.37 -4.38 15.62
N ARG A 374 12.95 -5.28 16.51
CA ARG A 374 13.61 -5.50 17.81
C ARG A 374 15.12 -5.79 17.62
N PRO A 375 16.03 -5.28 18.46
CA PRO A 375 17.46 -5.49 18.27
C PRO A 375 17.84 -6.98 18.16
N GLU A 376 18.78 -7.31 17.27
CA GLU A 376 19.27 -8.67 17.13
C GLU A 376 19.90 -9.18 18.44
N GLY A 377 19.61 -10.42 18.80
CA GLY A 377 20.08 -11.03 20.05
C GLY A 377 19.34 -10.61 21.33
N ALA A 378 18.38 -9.68 21.27
CA ALA A 378 17.56 -9.28 22.43
C ALA A 378 16.55 -10.35 22.89
N GLY A 379 16.43 -11.46 22.14
CA GLY A 379 15.42 -12.49 22.36
C GLY A 379 13.99 -11.97 22.17
N LEU A 380 13.01 -12.79 22.56
CA LEU A 380 11.59 -12.42 22.44
C LEU A 380 11.15 -11.45 23.54
N GLY A 381 11.69 -11.59 24.76
CA GLY A 381 11.18 -10.87 25.94
C GLY A 381 9.87 -11.44 26.48
N ASP A 382 9.54 -11.13 27.74
CA ASP A 382 8.47 -11.82 28.49
C ASP A 382 7.08 -11.68 27.86
N GLY A 383 6.75 -10.51 27.32
CA GLY A 383 5.44 -10.26 26.73
C GLY A 383 5.20 -11.08 25.46
N TYR A 384 6.18 -11.13 24.54
CA TYR A 384 6.09 -11.97 23.34
C TYR A 384 6.13 -13.46 23.69
N THR A 385 6.97 -13.88 24.64
CA THR A 385 7.06 -15.28 25.11
C THR A 385 5.72 -15.75 25.69
N SER A 386 5.09 -14.92 26.53
CA SER A 386 3.79 -15.25 27.13
C SER A 386 2.65 -15.26 26.11
N LEU A 387 2.73 -14.41 25.09
CA LEU A 387 1.71 -14.31 24.04
C LEU A 387 1.77 -15.49 23.05
N PHE A 388 2.93 -16.13 22.87
CA PHE A 388 3.13 -17.09 21.78
C PHE A 388 2.24 -18.34 21.85
N PRO A 389 2.12 -19.07 22.98
CA PRO A 389 1.34 -20.32 23.01
C PRO A 389 -0.14 -20.14 22.60
N PRO A 390 -0.86 -19.10 23.06
CA PRO A 390 -2.22 -18.80 22.58
C PRO A 390 -2.34 -18.62 21.06
N LEU A 391 -1.31 -18.11 20.37
CA LEU A 391 -1.34 -17.88 18.91
C LEU A 391 -1.44 -19.17 18.09
N LEU A 392 -1.12 -20.32 18.68
CA LEU A 392 -1.18 -21.63 18.03
C LEU A 392 -2.55 -22.31 18.19
N THR A 393 -3.49 -21.68 18.92
CA THR A 393 -4.82 -22.24 19.13
C THR A 393 -5.63 -22.31 17.83
N PRO A 394 -6.31 -23.43 17.53
CA PRO A 394 -6.99 -23.61 16.24
C PRO A 394 -8.02 -22.53 15.88
N THR A 395 -8.70 -21.95 16.88
CA THR A 395 -9.76 -20.94 16.74
C THR A 395 -9.26 -19.68 16.02
N LEU A 396 -8.06 -19.20 16.34
CA LEU A 396 -7.47 -18.03 15.68
C LEU A 396 -7.23 -18.26 14.18
N TRP A 397 -6.96 -19.50 13.79
CA TRP A 397 -6.68 -19.93 12.42
C TRP A 397 -7.93 -20.33 11.62
N GLU A 398 -9.12 -20.30 12.22
CA GLU A 398 -10.40 -20.48 11.50
C GLU A 398 -10.85 -19.19 10.83
N ARG A 399 -10.47 -18.04 11.41
CA ARG A 399 -10.79 -16.72 10.89
C ARG A 399 -9.89 -16.38 9.72
N LYS A 400 -10.47 -16.29 8.51
CA LYS A 400 -9.74 -16.02 7.27
C LYS A 400 -8.93 -14.71 7.32
N SER A 401 -9.48 -13.67 7.95
CA SER A 401 -8.83 -12.36 8.12
C SER A 401 -7.56 -12.41 8.98
N ASN A 402 -7.47 -13.35 9.92
CA ASN A 402 -6.31 -13.50 10.79
C ASN A 402 -5.14 -14.17 10.07
N VAL A 403 -5.41 -15.09 9.14
CA VAL A 403 -4.38 -15.99 8.56
C VAL A 403 -3.17 -15.23 8.02
N PRO A 404 -3.31 -14.16 7.20
CA PRO A 404 -2.15 -13.46 6.66
C PRO A 404 -1.30 -12.80 7.75
N ALA A 405 -1.94 -12.07 8.65
CA ALA A 405 -1.26 -11.34 9.73
C ALA A 405 -0.61 -12.26 10.75
N LEU A 406 -1.32 -13.33 11.15
CA LEU A 406 -0.85 -14.30 12.13
C LEU A 406 0.30 -15.14 11.57
N SER A 407 0.24 -15.53 10.29
CA SER A 407 1.36 -16.22 9.63
C SER A 407 2.61 -15.35 9.60
N ARG A 408 2.47 -14.07 9.26
CA ARG A 408 3.58 -13.12 9.33
C ARG A 408 4.15 -13.01 10.75
N LEU A 409 3.28 -12.89 11.76
CA LEU A 409 3.70 -12.80 13.15
C LEU A 409 4.51 -14.03 13.58
N ILE A 410 4.04 -15.25 13.30
CA ILE A 410 4.81 -16.47 13.62
C ILE A 410 6.17 -16.49 12.90
N VAL A 411 6.23 -16.02 11.66
CA VAL A 411 7.52 -15.90 10.95
C VAL A 411 8.45 -14.86 11.59
N ALA A 412 7.92 -13.75 12.09
CA ALA A 412 8.71 -12.76 12.85
C ALA A 412 9.25 -13.36 14.16
N TYR A 413 8.42 -14.13 14.87
CA TYR A 413 8.82 -14.90 16.05
C TYR A 413 9.98 -15.86 15.77
N LEU A 414 9.89 -16.63 14.68
CA LEU A 414 10.96 -17.52 14.24
C LEU A 414 12.23 -16.73 13.90
N GLY A 415 12.10 -15.61 13.18
CA GLY A 415 13.24 -14.77 12.82
C GLY A 415 14.00 -14.20 14.02
N LYS A 416 13.30 -13.88 15.13
CA LYS A 416 13.92 -13.24 16.30
C LYS A 416 14.31 -14.19 17.43
N GLY A 417 13.59 -15.30 17.60
CA GLY A 417 13.70 -16.16 18.77
C GLY A 417 13.49 -17.66 18.53
N ALA A 418 13.86 -18.19 17.36
CA ALA A 418 13.57 -19.59 17.01
C ALA A 418 13.98 -20.66 18.03
N LYS A 419 15.08 -20.45 18.79
CA LYS A 419 15.52 -21.38 19.84
C LYS A 419 14.49 -21.53 20.96
N ASP A 420 13.88 -20.41 21.38
CA ASP A 420 12.86 -20.38 22.43
C ASP A 420 11.55 -21.05 21.96
N LEU A 421 11.36 -21.17 20.64
CA LEU A 421 10.16 -21.74 20.02
C LEU A 421 10.25 -23.23 19.73
N VAL A 422 11.40 -23.86 19.97
CA VAL A 422 11.58 -25.32 19.79
C VAL A 422 10.51 -26.14 20.56
N PRO A 423 10.15 -25.82 21.82
CA PRO A 423 9.08 -26.52 22.54
C PRO A 423 7.71 -26.45 21.85
N HIS A 424 7.50 -25.47 20.98
CA HIS A 424 6.24 -25.22 20.30
C HIS A 424 6.21 -25.68 18.84
N LEU A 425 7.27 -26.35 18.36
CA LEU A 425 7.38 -26.84 16.98
C LEU A 425 6.15 -27.66 16.55
N MET A 426 5.67 -28.58 17.39
CA MET A 426 4.52 -29.42 17.05
C MET A 426 3.23 -28.59 16.84
N GLY A 427 3.04 -27.52 17.62
CA GLY A 427 1.91 -26.62 17.42
C GLY A 427 2.01 -25.86 16.09
N MET A 428 3.22 -25.38 15.74
CA MET A 428 3.47 -24.76 14.44
C MET A 428 3.27 -25.73 13.27
N LEU A 429 3.69 -26.99 13.40
CA LEU A 429 3.45 -28.01 12.38
C LEU A 429 1.96 -28.35 12.22
N GLY A 430 1.20 -28.33 13.32
CA GLY A 430 -0.27 -28.45 13.28
C GLY A 430 -0.93 -27.29 12.52
N VAL A 431 -0.46 -26.07 12.74
CA VAL A 431 -0.88 -24.88 11.97
C VAL A 431 -0.54 -25.05 10.49
N PHE A 432 0.70 -25.44 10.16
CA PHE A 432 1.12 -25.74 8.79
C PHE A 432 0.17 -26.76 8.13
N GLN A 433 -0.13 -27.87 8.81
CA GLN A 433 -1.00 -28.92 8.29
C GLN A 433 -2.42 -28.39 8.02
N LYS A 434 -2.95 -27.54 8.90
CA LYS A 434 -4.23 -26.86 8.70
C LYS A 434 -4.19 -25.95 7.47
N LEU A 435 -3.17 -25.09 7.33
CA LEU A 435 -3.07 -24.13 6.25
C LEU A 435 -2.88 -24.80 4.88
N VAL A 436 -1.99 -25.79 4.79
CA VAL A 436 -1.68 -26.49 3.53
C VAL A 436 -2.87 -27.31 3.01
N SER A 437 -3.80 -27.70 3.88
CA SER A 437 -5.03 -28.37 3.47
C SER A 437 -5.95 -27.49 2.63
N SER A 438 -5.89 -26.15 2.79
CA SER A 438 -6.75 -25.17 2.12
C SER A 438 -6.04 -24.44 0.98
N LYS A 439 -6.59 -24.50 -0.24
CA LYS A 439 -6.05 -23.81 -1.43
C LYS A 439 -5.85 -22.30 -1.25
N ALA A 440 -6.70 -21.67 -0.44
CA ALA A 440 -6.61 -20.24 -0.15
C ALA A 440 -5.37 -19.89 0.70
N ASN A 441 -4.93 -20.84 1.54
CA ASN A 441 -3.94 -20.60 2.59
C ASN A 441 -2.56 -21.23 2.31
N GLU A 442 -2.41 -21.95 1.19
CA GLU A 442 -1.17 -22.66 0.85
C GLU A 442 0.07 -21.76 0.90
N LEU A 443 -0.03 -20.51 0.44
CA LEU A 443 1.07 -19.54 0.50
C LEU A 443 1.63 -19.38 1.93
N PHE A 444 0.72 -19.17 2.88
CA PHE A 444 1.05 -18.94 4.28
C PHE A 444 1.59 -20.20 4.97
N ALA A 445 1.11 -21.38 4.57
CA ALA A 445 1.65 -22.65 5.03
C ALA A 445 3.14 -22.78 4.64
N PHE A 446 3.49 -22.35 3.43
CA PHE A 446 4.86 -22.35 2.95
C PHE A 446 5.71 -21.23 3.57
N ASP A 447 5.15 -20.07 3.88
CA ASP A 447 5.88 -19.04 4.63
C ASP A 447 6.33 -19.56 5.99
N LEU A 448 5.44 -20.29 6.68
CA LEU A 448 5.75 -20.92 7.96
C LEU A 448 6.82 -22.02 7.80
N LEU A 449 6.67 -22.94 6.84
CA LEU A 449 7.67 -24.00 6.63
C LEU A 449 9.05 -23.44 6.26
N ARG A 450 9.10 -22.45 5.36
CA ARG A 450 10.36 -21.79 4.98
C ARG A 450 11.01 -21.14 6.20
N ALA A 451 10.24 -20.46 7.04
CA ALA A 451 10.76 -19.84 8.26
C ALA A 451 11.29 -20.88 9.26
N ILE A 452 10.60 -22.01 9.45
CA ILE A 452 11.09 -23.10 10.31
C ILE A 452 12.46 -23.59 9.81
N VAL A 453 12.58 -23.86 8.51
CA VAL A 453 13.83 -24.31 7.88
C VAL A 453 14.94 -23.24 7.94
N MET A 454 14.58 -21.96 7.84
CA MET A 454 15.56 -20.87 7.84
C MET A 454 16.12 -20.56 9.23
N TYR A 455 15.29 -20.61 10.27
CA TYR A 455 15.65 -20.05 11.58
C TYR A 455 15.76 -21.07 12.71
N MET A 456 15.03 -22.19 12.65
CA MET A 456 15.04 -23.17 13.73
C MET A 456 16.30 -24.05 13.69
N PRO A 457 16.88 -24.43 14.85
CA PRO A 457 17.97 -25.40 14.89
C PRO A 457 17.62 -26.69 14.15
N GLN A 458 18.54 -27.18 13.32
CA GLN A 458 18.32 -28.33 12.45
C GLN A 458 17.89 -29.57 13.24
N GLU A 459 18.50 -29.79 14.40
CA GLU A 459 18.25 -30.95 15.26
C GLU A 459 16.81 -31.00 15.79
N ALA A 460 16.15 -29.84 15.89
CA ALA A 460 14.78 -29.75 16.39
C ALA A 460 13.75 -30.21 15.34
N PHE A 461 13.87 -29.74 14.09
CA PHE A 461 12.84 -29.99 13.07
C PHE A 461 13.19 -31.12 12.09
N MET A 462 14.46 -31.44 11.88
CA MET A 462 14.88 -32.49 10.94
C MET A 462 14.20 -33.86 11.21
N PRO A 463 14.00 -34.29 12.48
CA PRO A 463 13.28 -35.54 12.78
C PRO A 463 11.80 -35.58 12.34
N ARG A 464 11.23 -34.44 11.90
CA ARG A 464 9.85 -34.33 11.40
C ARG A 464 9.80 -34.10 9.88
N MET A 465 10.95 -33.97 9.22
CA MET A 465 11.00 -33.62 7.79
C MET A 465 10.40 -34.69 6.89
N LYS A 466 10.57 -35.98 7.22
CA LYS A 466 9.89 -37.08 6.54
C LYS A 466 8.37 -36.86 6.51
N ASP A 467 7.76 -36.60 7.67
CA ASP A 467 6.31 -36.42 7.81
C ASP A 467 5.83 -35.17 7.05
N ILE A 468 6.60 -34.07 7.12
CA ILE A 468 6.33 -32.84 6.37
C ILE A 468 6.33 -33.13 4.87
N PHE A 469 7.35 -33.84 4.35
CA PHE A 469 7.38 -34.23 2.94
C PHE A 469 6.22 -35.14 2.56
N GLN A 470 5.85 -36.12 3.39
CA GLN A 470 4.69 -36.97 3.14
C GLN A 470 3.39 -36.15 2.98
N ILE A 471 3.15 -35.16 3.84
CA ILE A 471 1.99 -34.26 3.75
C ILE A 471 1.99 -33.49 2.42
N LEU A 472 3.14 -32.90 2.04
CA LEU A 472 3.27 -32.15 0.79
C LEU A 472 3.04 -33.05 -0.44
N LEU A 473 3.52 -34.30 -0.39
CA LEU A 473 3.38 -35.27 -1.47
C LEU A 473 1.94 -35.76 -1.63
N MET A 474 1.24 -36.06 -0.53
CA MET A 474 -0.18 -36.38 -0.56
C MET A 474 -0.98 -35.24 -1.20
N LYS A 475 -0.65 -33.99 -0.86
CA LYS A 475 -1.28 -32.81 -1.47
C LYS A 475 -0.93 -32.65 -2.95
N LEU A 476 0.31 -32.95 -3.36
CA LEU A 476 0.71 -32.99 -4.78
C LEU A 476 -0.07 -34.05 -5.57
N GLN A 477 -0.41 -35.19 -4.95
CA GLN A 477 -1.16 -36.26 -5.61
C GLN A 477 -2.66 -35.93 -5.76
N HIS A 478 -3.29 -35.38 -4.72
CA HIS A 478 -4.75 -35.20 -4.69
C HIS A 478 -5.24 -33.77 -4.94
N GLY A 479 -4.35 -32.78 -4.93
CA GLY A 479 -4.70 -31.36 -4.95
C GLY A 479 -3.78 -30.48 -5.79
N LYS A 480 -3.11 -31.05 -6.81
CA LYS A 480 -2.14 -30.36 -7.66
C LYS A 480 -2.72 -29.11 -8.32
N THR A 481 -2.12 -27.95 -8.04
CA THR A 481 -2.35 -26.69 -8.78
C THR A 481 -1.01 -26.09 -9.20
N PRO A 482 -0.94 -25.29 -10.29
CA PRO A 482 0.29 -24.63 -10.68
C PRO A 482 0.91 -23.78 -9.57
N LYS A 483 0.06 -23.08 -8.80
CA LYS A 483 0.45 -22.31 -7.61
C LYS A 483 1.11 -23.21 -6.55
N PHE A 484 0.47 -24.32 -6.19
CA PHE A 484 1.00 -25.24 -5.19
C PHE A 484 2.32 -25.87 -5.63
N VAL A 485 2.42 -26.30 -6.90
CA VAL A 485 3.66 -26.85 -7.46
C VAL A 485 4.79 -25.81 -7.41
N GLY A 486 4.50 -24.54 -7.72
CA GLY A 486 5.44 -23.43 -7.55
C GLY A 486 5.95 -23.31 -6.11
N LEU A 487 5.04 -23.28 -5.14
CA LEU A 487 5.39 -23.18 -3.72
C LEU A 487 6.21 -24.37 -3.20
N VAL A 488 5.83 -25.60 -3.57
CA VAL A 488 6.54 -26.82 -3.19
C VAL A 488 7.95 -26.83 -3.76
N THR A 489 8.10 -26.54 -5.05
CA THR A 489 9.42 -26.53 -5.72
C THR A 489 10.32 -25.42 -5.21
N HIS A 490 9.76 -24.27 -4.80
CA HIS A 490 10.50 -23.24 -4.09
C HIS A 490 10.97 -23.73 -2.71
N PHE A 491 10.12 -24.43 -1.96
CA PHE A 491 10.54 -25.02 -0.69
C PHE A 491 11.63 -26.09 -0.87
N PHE A 492 11.56 -26.92 -1.90
CA PHE A 492 12.62 -27.88 -2.22
C PHE A 492 13.95 -27.18 -2.53
N ALA A 493 13.91 -26.13 -3.34
CA ALA A 493 15.08 -25.30 -3.66
C ALA A 493 15.72 -24.71 -2.39
N LEU A 494 14.90 -24.15 -1.49
CA LEU A 494 15.37 -23.62 -0.21
C LEU A 494 16.01 -24.72 0.66
N PHE A 495 15.33 -25.86 0.80
CA PHE A 495 15.78 -26.98 1.64
C PHE A 495 17.12 -27.53 1.14
N VAL A 496 17.24 -27.78 -0.17
CA VAL A 496 18.51 -28.17 -0.79
C VAL A 496 19.57 -27.10 -0.62
N GLY A 497 19.21 -25.83 -0.83
CA GLY A 497 20.10 -24.70 -0.63
C GLY A 497 20.66 -24.64 0.80
N LYS A 498 19.88 -24.99 1.83
CA LYS A 498 20.32 -24.95 3.24
C LYS A 498 21.02 -26.23 3.70
N PHE A 499 20.54 -27.41 3.32
CA PHE A 499 21.00 -28.69 3.86
C PHE A 499 21.68 -29.62 2.84
N GLY A 500 21.86 -29.15 1.61
CA GLY A 500 22.47 -29.92 0.53
C GLY A 500 21.50 -30.88 -0.16
N SER A 501 21.92 -31.36 -1.33
CA SER A 501 21.22 -32.35 -2.14
C SER A 501 21.04 -33.69 -1.41
N GLN A 502 22.08 -34.16 -0.72
CA GLN A 502 22.05 -35.45 -0.03
C GLN A 502 21.02 -35.45 1.11
N GLY A 503 20.97 -34.37 1.91
CA GLY A 503 19.96 -34.22 2.96
C GLY A 503 18.54 -34.26 2.40
N TYR A 504 18.29 -33.67 1.22
CA TYR A 504 16.99 -33.76 0.54
C TYR A 504 16.67 -35.19 0.09
N LEU A 505 17.62 -35.87 -0.55
CA LEU A 505 17.44 -37.24 -1.03
C LEU A 505 17.22 -38.22 0.13
N ASP A 506 17.98 -38.10 1.20
CA ASP A 506 17.90 -39.00 2.37
C ASP A 506 16.53 -38.94 3.02
N GLN A 507 15.94 -37.75 3.17
CA GLN A 507 14.60 -37.60 3.75
C GLN A 507 13.52 -38.21 2.84
N LEU A 508 13.63 -38.07 1.52
CA LEU A 508 12.68 -38.67 0.59
C LEU A 508 12.85 -40.18 0.44
N ASN A 509 14.08 -40.69 0.52
CA ASN A 509 14.36 -42.12 0.49
C ASN A 509 13.76 -42.85 1.70
N GLN A 510 13.62 -42.18 2.85
CA GLN A 510 12.88 -42.72 4.00
C GLN A 510 11.37 -42.89 3.76
N ILE A 511 10.81 -42.25 2.73
CA ILE A 511 9.43 -42.43 2.28
C ILE A 511 9.39 -43.54 1.24
N GLN A 512 10.18 -43.39 0.17
CA GLN A 512 10.30 -44.36 -0.90
C GLN A 512 11.67 -44.19 -1.58
N PRO A 513 12.46 -45.26 -1.77
CA PRO A 513 13.73 -45.19 -2.50
C PRO A 513 13.55 -44.61 -3.91
N GLY A 514 14.42 -43.67 -4.30
CA GLY A 514 14.42 -43.04 -5.63
C GLY A 514 13.39 -41.92 -5.81
N LEU A 515 12.57 -41.62 -4.78
CA LEU A 515 11.52 -40.62 -4.86
C LEU A 515 12.05 -39.21 -5.16
N GLY A 516 13.24 -38.86 -4.67
CA GLY A 516 13.85 -37.55 -4.95
C GLY A 516 14.12 -37.32 -6.44
N LEU A 517 14.71 -38.30 -7.13
CA LEU A 517 14.95 -38.22 -8.57
C LEU A 517 13.64 -38.20 -9.36
N LEU A 518 12.64 -38.97 -8.92
CA LEU A 518 11.31 -38.97 -9.53
C LEU A 518 10.67 -37.57 -9.45
N LEU A 519 10.73 -36.89 -8.30
CA LEU A 519 10.17 -35.55 -8.13
C LEU A 519 10.92 -34.50 -8.94
N LEU A 520 12.25 -34.61 -9.08
CA LEU A 520 13.03 -33.74 -9.95
C LEU A 520 12.53 -33.82 -11.40
N GLY A 521 12.45 -35.03 -11.95
CA GLY A 521 12.04 -35.25 -13.35
C GLY A 521 10.56 -34.97 -13.62
N GLN A 522 9.66 -35.31 -12.70
CA GLN A 522 8.20 -35.30 -12.93
C GLN A 522 7.49 -34.04 -12.41
N VAL A 523 8.12 -33.28 -11.50
CA VAL A 523 7.47 -32.14 -10.83
C VAL A 523 8.30 -30.86 -10.94
N TRP A 524 9.56 -30.90 -10.52
CA TRP A 524 10.36 -29.69 -10.40
C TRP A 524 10.80 -29.13 -11.75
N ILE A 525 11.43 -29.96 -12.60
CA ILE A 525 11.85 -29.55 -13.95
C ILE A 525 10.65 -29.11 -14.81
N PRO A 526 9.54 -29.87 -14.90
CA PRO A 526 8.36 -29.43 -15.66
C PRO A 526 7.77 -28.10 -15.18
N ARG A 527 7.82 -27.80 -13.87
CA ARG A 527 7.42 -26.50 -13.34
C ARG A 527 8.31 -25.38 -13.87
N LEU A 528 9.63 -25.55 -13.85
CA LEU A 528 10.56 -24.50 -14.30
C LEU A 528 10.53 -24.31 -15.83
N GLN A 529 10.20 -25.36 -16.57
CA GLN A 529 9.98 -25.27 -18.01
C GLN A 529 8.70 -24.51 -18.36
N SER A 530 7.61 -24.76 -17.62
CA SER A 530 6.30 -24.13 -17.85
C SER A 530 6.19 -22.69 -17.33
N SER A 531 6.83 -22.36 -16.20
CA SER A 531 6.85 -21.00 -15.66
C SER A 531 8.22 -20.61 -15.09
N SER A 532 8.69 -19.41 -15.44
CA SER A 532 9.95 -18.87 -14.88
C SER A 532 9.70 -18.26 -13.49
N PRO A 533 10.51 -18.59 -12.47
CA PRO A 533 10.50 -17.88 -11.19
C PRO A 533 11.06 -16.46 -11.33
N THR A 534 10.76 -15.60 -10.36
CA THR A 534 11.24 -14.20 -10.31
C THR A 534 11.81 -13.83 -8.93
N ARG A 535 12.66 -12.81 -8.89
CA ARG A 535 13.23 -12.21 -7.66
C ARG A 535 13.86 -13.25 -6.73
N LEU A 536 13.50 -13.23 -5.44
CA LEU A 536 14.04 -14.16 -4.43
C LEU A 536 13.71 -15.63 -4.72
N GLU A 537 12.58 -15.94 -5.36
CA GLU A 537 12.30 -17.31 -5.78
C GLU A 537 13.30 -17.74 -6.86
N ALA A 538 13.57 -16.88 -7.85
CA ALA A 538 14.55 -17.18 -8.89
C ALA A 538 15.95 -17.42 -8.30
N LYS A 539 16.38 -16.56 -7.38
CA LYS A 539 17.66 -16.73 -6.67
C LYS A 539 17.72 -18.05 -5.92
N THR A 540 16.67 -18.36 -5.14
CA THR A 540 16.57 -19.60 -4.37
C THR A 540 16.61 -20.84 -5.27
N GLN A 541 15.91 -20.79 -6.40
CA GLN A 541 15.94 -21.85 -7.41
C GLN A 541 17.35 -22.06 -7.96
N VAL A 542 18.03 -21.00 -8.40
CA VAL A 542 19.40 -21.12 -8.95
C VAL A 542 20.36 -21.69 -7.91
N VAL A 543 20.31 -21.24 -6.65
CA VAL A 543 21.14 -21.78 -5.56
C VAL A 543 20.87 -23.27 -5.33
N GLY A 544 19.60 -23.67 -5.20
CA GLY A 544 19.21 -25.06 -5.00
C GLY A 544 19.60 -25.97 -6.16
N LEU A 545 19.36 -25.54 -7.40
CA LEU A 545 19.71 -26.29 -8.62
C LEU A 545 21.23 -26.42 -8.77
N THR A 546 22.00 -25.38 -8.43
CA THR A 546 23.47 -25.43 -8.45
C THR A 546 23.99 -26.53 -7.51
N LYS A 547 23.46 -26.62 -6.29
CA LYS A 547 23.79 -27.71 -5.36
C LYS A 547 23.38 -29.09 -5.88
N LEU A 548 22.22 -29.20 -6.52
CA LEU A 548 21.81 -30.46 -7.15
C LEU A 548 22.79 -30.89 -8.24
N LEU A 549 23.21 -29.97 -9.12
CA LEU A 549 24.16 -30.26 -10.19
C LEU A 549 25.53 -30.70 -9.66
N CYS A 550 25.97 -30.09 -8.55
CA CYS A 550 27.33 -30.28 -8.07
C CYS A 550 27.48 -31.42 -7.05
N ASP A 551 26.46 -31.62 -6.21
CA ASP A 551 26.59 -32.43 -4.99
C ASP A 551 25.70 -33.69 -5.04
N THR A 552 25.23 -34.13 -6.22
CA THR A 552 24.30 -35.27 -6.33
C THR A 552 24.88 -36.42 -7.16
N PRO A 553 25.67 -37.33 -6.57
CA PRO A 553 26.26 -38.46 -7.29
C PRO A 553 25.23 -39.38 -7.98
N ALA A 554 24.01 -39.48 -7.43
CA ALA A 554 22.94 -40.29 -8.00
C ALA A 554 22.49 -39.81 -9.40
N LEU A 555 22.75 -38.54 -9.76
CA LEU A 555 22.50 -38.02 -11.11
C LEU A 555 23.51 -38.54 -12.16
N LEU A 556 24.62 -39.14 -11.72
CA LEU A 556 25.65 -39.68 -12.61
C LEU A 556 25.62 -41.22 -12.68
N ALA A 557 24.63 -41.85 -12.04
CA ALA A 557 24.59 -43.30 -11.90
C ALA A 557 24.14 -44.01 -13.19
N ASP A 558 23.25 -43.40 -13.96
CA ASP A 558 22.68 -43.98 -15.18
C ASP A 558 22.26 -42.92 -16.21
N THR A 559 21.81 -43.38 -17.38
CA THR A 559 21.36 -42.51 -18.48
C THR A 559 20.18 -41.60 -18.10
N ASN A 560 19.29 -42.06 -17.22
CA ASN A 560 18.15 -41.26 -16.78
C ASN A 560 18.61 -40.15 -15.83
N GLY A 561 19.53 -40.44 -14.91
CA GLY A 561 20.21 -39.44 -14.09
C GLY A 561 20.90 -38.37 -14.93
N HIS A 562 21.64 -38.79 -15.96
CA HIS A 562 22.29 -37.87 -16.91
C HIS A 562 21.30 -36.95 -17.60
N GLN A 563 20.16 -37.48 -18.04
CA GLN A 563 19.10 -36.67 -18.66
C GLN A 563 18.52 -35.65 -17.67
N ILE A 564 18.26 -36.05 -16.42
CA ILE A 564 17.77 -35.16 -15.36
C ILE A 564 18.80 -34.05 -15.09
N TRP A 565 20.09 -34.41 -14.98
CA TRP A 565 21.17 -33.44 -14.77
C TRP A 565 21.21 -32.38 -15.87
N SER A 566 21.18 -32.81 -17.14
CA SER A 566 21.19 -31.93 -18.31
C SER A 566 19.98 -30.98 -18.32
N GLN A 567 18.81 -31.47 -17.91
CA GLN A 567 17.59 -30.65 -17.81
C GLN A 567 17.63 -29.65 -16.63
N ILE A 568 18.24 -30.02 -15.50
CA ILE A 568 18.45 -29.10 -14.37
C ILE A 568 19.33 -27.92 -14.82
N LEU A 569 20.43 -28.20 -15.52
CA LEU A 569 21.32 -27.15 -16.05
C LEU A 569 20.56 -26.22 -17.00
N ALA A 570 19.80 -26.78 -17.95
CA ALA A 570 19.00 -25.99 -18.88
C ALA A 570 18.03 -25.05 -18.14
N CYS A 571 17.35 -25.53 -17.09
CA CYS A 571 16.46 -24.71 -16.28
C CYS A 571 17.21 -23.61 -15.52
N ALA A 572 18.34 -23.94 -14.89
CA ALA A 572 19.15 -22.96 -14.15
C ALA A 572 19.66 -21.84 -15.06
N VAL A 573 20.20 -22.20 -16.23
CA VAL A 573 20.66 -21.22 -17.24
C VAL A 573 19.49 -20.37 -17.75
N LYS A 574 18.34 -20.98 -18.07
CA LYS A 574 17.13 -20.25 -18.50
C LYS A 574 16.73 -19.16 -17.51
N ILE A 575 16.77 -19.45 -16.21
CA ILE A 575 16.46 -18.47 -15.16
C ILE A 575 17.50 -17.35 -15.14
N VAL A 576 18.79 -17.70 -15.20
CA VAL A 576 19.88 -16.71 -15.10
C VAL A 576 19.93 -15.73 -16.27
N ILE A 577 19.67 -16.21 -17.48
CA ILE A 577 19.75 -15.38 -18.69
C ILE A 577 18.47 -14.59 -18.95
N SER A 578 17.39 -14.89 -18.24
CA SER A 578 16.09 -14.24 -18.42
C SER A 578 16.09 -12.86 -17.77
N PRO A 579 15.83 -11.77 -18.52
CA PRO A 579 15.73 -10.42 -17.94
C PRO A 579 14.58 -10.32 -16.94
N ASP A 580 13.51 -11.09 -17.15
CA ASP A 580 12.29 -11.10 -16.31
C ASP A 580 12.52 -11.77 -14.94
N SER A 581 13.65 -12.48 -14.75
CA SER A 581 13.90 -13.18 -13.49
C SER A 581 14.34 -12.24 -12.37
N HIS A 582 14.87 -11.05 -12.66
CA HIS A 582 15.24 -10.04 -11.67
C HIS A 582 16.03 -10.61 -10.47
N LEU A 583 17.06 -11.43 -10.73
CA LEU A 583 17.80 -12.20 -9.71
C LEU A 583 18.41 -11.37 -8.58
N THR A 584 18.85 -10.15 -8.88
CA THR A 584 19.42 -9.21 -7.91
C THR A 584 18.39 -8.28 -7.30
N GLY A 585 17.14 -8.34 -7.76
CA GLY A 585 16.04 -7.55 -7.23
C GLY A 585 15.54 -8.13 -5.92
N VAL A 586 15.99 -7.56 -4.80
CA VAL A 586 15.17 -7.55 -3.57
C VAL A 586 13.94 -6.70 -3.92
N SER A 587 12.74 -7.14 -3.51
CA SER A 587 11.43 -6.54 -3.82
C SER A 587 11.47 -5.06 -4.24
N ALA A 588 10.81 -4.70 -5.36
CA ALA A 588 10.66 -3.30 -5.77
C ALA A 588 10.36 -2.45 -4.53
N GLU A 589 11.21 -1.46 -4.25
CA GLU A 589 10.92 -0.46 -3.23
C GLU A 589 9.61 0.19 -3.67
N ASP A 590 8.51 -0.23 -3.03
CA ASP A 590 7.23 0.43 -3.23
C ASP A 590 7.49 1.88 -2.83
N ASN A 591 7.30 2.81 -3.76
CA ASN A 591 7.37 4.23 -3.46
C ASN A 591 6.17 4.54 -2.55
N ASP A 592 6.33 4.35 -1.24
CA ASP A 592 5.26 4.38 -0.23
C ASP A 592 4.47 5.71 -0.21
N ASN A 593 5.02 6.73 -0.87
CA ASN A 593 4.37 8.02 -1.06
C ASN A 593 3.16 7.97 -2.02
N ASP A 594 3.05 6.96 -2.89
CA ASP A 594 2.07 6.90 -3.99
C ASP A 594 0.95 5.86 -3.82
N ALA A 595 1.01 5.01 -2.79
CA ALA A 595 0.02 3.97 -2.62
C ALA A 595 -1.33 4.55 -2.17
N GLU A 596 -2.39 4.15 -2.85
CA GLU A 596 -3.75 4.34 -2.37
C GLU A 596 -3.97 3.38 -1.19
N ILE A 597 -3.93 3.93 0.02
CA ILE A 597 -4.15 3.20 1.27
C ILE A 597 -5.66 3.08 1.45
N GLY A 598 -6.17 1.87 1.28
CA GLY A 598 -7.60 1.55 1.31
C GLY A 598 -7.92 0.41 2.26
N TYR A 599 -9.12 0.46 2.81
CA TYR A 599 -9.69 -0.57 3.66
C TYR A 599 -10.32 -1.70 2.84
N ASP A 600 -10.03 -2.95 3.22
CA ASP A 600 -10.67 -4.17 2.73
C ASP A 600 -11.38 -4.89 3.88
N ALA A 601 -12.68 -5.14 3.71
CA ALA A 601 -13.54 -5.75 4.72
C ALA A 601 -13.17 -7.21 5.06
N SER A 602 -12.39 -7.88 4.22
CA SER A 602 -11.94 -9.26 4.42
C SER A 602 -10.57 -9.34 5.12
N PHE A 603 -9.59 -8.56 4.68
CA PHE A 603 -8.29 -8.39 5.32
C PHE A 603 -7.64 -7.10 4.83
N SER A 604 -7.48 -6.14 5.73
CA SER A 604 -6.78 -4.89 5.46
C SER A 604 -5.30 -5.01 5.83
N LEU A 605 -4.44 -5.05 4.81
CA LEU A 605 -3.00 -5.00 4.98
C LEU A 605 -2.58 -3.58 5.35
N LEU A 606 -1.80 -3.42 6.42
CA LEU A 606 -1.16 -2.17 6.77
C LEU A 606 0.01 -1.91 5.82
N HIS A 607 -0.15 -0.89 4.98
CA HIS A 607 0.83 -0.45 4.00
C HIS A 607 2.18 -0.17 4.64
N PHE A 608 2.19 0.56 5.77
CA PHE A 608 3.44 0.93 6.42
C PHE A 608 4.03 -0.16 7.32
N ALA A 609 3.28 -1.24 7.54
CA ALA A 609 3.77 -2.43 8.21
C ALA A 609 4.18 -3.52 7.21
N LYS A 610 4.35 -3.28 5.91
CA LYS A 610 4.81 -4.34 5.00
C LYS A 610 6.18 -4.88 5.40
N ARG A 611 6.32 -6.20 5.43
CA ARG A 611 7.57 -6.89 5.75
C ARG A 611 8.56 -6.82 4.58
N PRO A 612 9.81 -6.37 4.79
CA PRO A 612 10.87 -6.50 3.79
C PRO A 612 11.13 -7.98 3.48
N ALA A 613 11.29 -8.30 2.19
CA ALA A 613 11.58 -9.67 1.79
C ALA A 613 12.98 -10.09 2.29
N VAL A 614 13.07 -11.20 3.04
CA VAL A 614 14.35 -11.70 3.57
C VAL A 614 14.96 -12.66 2.56
N ASP A 615 16.19 -12.35 2.13
CA ASP A 615 16.97 -13.22 1.29
C ASP A 615 17.41 -14.46 2.07
N PRO A 616 17.06 -15.68 1.65
CA PRO A 616 17.50 -16.88 2.33
C PRO A 616 19.00 -17.18 2.13
N PHE A 617 19.67 -16.59 1.14
CA PHE A 617 21.09 -16.83 0.84
C PHE A 617 21.84 -15.50 0.67
N PRO A 618 21.93 -14.66 1.72
CA PRO A 618 22.63 -13.37 1.65
C PRO A 618 24.13 -13.53 1.31
N GLU A 619 24.72 -14.68 1.62
CA GLU A 619 26.09 -15.05 1.28
C GLU A 619 26.32 -15.22 -0.24
N VAL A 620 25.26 -15.46 -1.03
CA VAL A 620 25.32 -15.63 -2.49
C VAL A 620 24.93 -14.33 -3.18
N GLN A 621 25.85 -13.39 -3.34
CA GLN A 621 25.54 -12.08 -3.94
C GLN A 621 25.03 -12.19 -5.38
N ASP A 622 25.70 -12.99 -6.21
CA ASP A 622 25.31 -13.26 -7.60
C ASP A 622 25.14 -14.78 -7.81
N ALA A 623 23.87 -15.20 -7.90
CA ALA A 623 23.54 -16.61 -8.09
C ALA A 623 23.98 -17.14 -9.47
N GLY A 624 24.00 -16.29 -10.50
CA GLY A 624 24.47 -16.67 -11.83
C GLY A 624 25.98 -16.90 -11.84
N ALA A 625 26.75 -15.98 -11.25
CA ALA A 625 28.19 -16.16 -11.09
C ALA A 625 28.53 -17.36 -10.21
N SER A 626 27.74 -17.62 -9.16
CA SER A 626 27.88 -18.82 -8.32
C SER A 626 27.69 -20.09 -9.15
N LEU A 627 26.64 -20.17 -9.99
CA LEU A 627 26.41 -21.31 -10.88
C LEU A 627 27.61 -21.55 -11.80
N ALA A 628 28.11 -20.51 -12.48
CA ALA A 628 29.24 -20.65 -13.41
C ALA A 628 30.51 -21.15 -12.71
N LYS A 629 30.84 -20.58 -11.55
CA LYS A 629 32.04 -20.99 -10.78
C LYS A 629 31.91 -22.42 -10.25
N SER A 630 30.73 -22.80 -9.76
CA SER A 630 30.47 -24.19 -9.32
C SER A 630 30.61 -25.17 -10.49
N MET A 631 30.11 -24.81 -11.67
CA MET A 631 30.28 -25.61 -12.88
C MET A 631 31.75 -25.78 -13.28
N GLN A 632 32.57 -24.74 -13.15
CA GLN A 632 34.01 -24.82 -13.39
C GLN A 632 34.68 -25.83 -12.47
N THR A 633 34.41 -25.71 -11.17
CA THR A 633 35.00 -26.57 -10.15
C THR A 633 34.68 -28.03 -10.43
N ILE A 634 33.41 -28.36 -10.70
CA ILE A 634 33.04 -29.77 -10.89
C ILE A 634 33.56 -30.36 -12.21
N CYS A 635 33.61 -29.57 -13.29
CA CYS A 635 34.21 -30.01 -14.56
C CYS A 635 35.71 -30.26 -14.40
N ALA A 636 36.41 -29.40 -13.65
CA ALA A 636 37.83 -29.58 -13.35
C ALA A 636 38.09 -30.81 -12.46
N SER A 637 37.21 -31.10 -11.50
CA SER A 637 37.32 -32.28 -10.63
C SER A 637 37.00 -33.61 -11.33
N HIS A 638 36.24 -33.59 -12.42
CA HIS A 638 35.89 -34.79 -13.20
C HIS A 638 36.04 -34.57 -14.71
N PRO A 639 37.28 -34.51 -15.22
CA PRO A 639 37.53 -34.26 -16.64
C PRO A 639 36.81 -35.24 -17.56
N GLY A 640 36.14 -34.73 -18.60
CA GLY A 640 35.46 -35.53 -19.61
C GLY A 640 34.06 -36.06 -19.24
N VAL A 641 33.60 -35.90 -17.99
CA VAL A 641 32.28 -36.40 -17.54
C VAL A 641 31.16 -35.42 -17.88
N PHE A 642 31.36 -34.13 -17.60
CA PHE A 642 30.28 -33.14 -17.65
C PHE A 642 30.11 -32.45 -19.00
N ALA A 643 31.14 -32.40 -19.84
CA ALA A 643 31.06 -31.74 -21.15
C ALA A 643 29.93 -32.31 -22.04
N PRO A 644 29.75 -33.65 -22.16
CA PRO A 644 28.61 -34.22 -22.91
C PRO A 644 27.25 -33.86 -22.31
N LEU A 645 27.14 -33.79 -20.98
CA LEU A 645 25.89 -33.46 -20.28
C LEU A 645 25.52 -31.99 -20.46
N ILE A 646 26.50 -31.10 -20.38
CA ILE A 646 26.33 -29.66 -20.67
C ILE A 646 25.83 -29.48 -22.10
N GLN A 647 26.47 -30.14 -23.07
CA GLN A 647 26.07 -30.06 -24.46
C GLN A 647 24.63 -30.56 -24.64
N GLN A 648 24.27 -31.69 -24.04
CA GLN A 648 22.93 -32.27 -24.11
C GLN A 648 21.86 -31.33 -23.54
N GLY A 649 22.13 -30.65 -22.41
CA GLY A 649 21.18 -29.76 -21.77
C GLY A 649 20.96 -28.46 -22.52
N LEU A 650 22.05 -27.87 -23.02
CA LEU A 650 22.01 -26.54 -23.65
C LEU A 650 21.65 -26.58 -25.14
N SER A 651 21.87 -27.70 -25.83
CA SER A 651 21.52 -27.85 -27.26
C SER A 651 20.02 -27.79 -27.54
N VAL A 652 19.17 -27.85 -26.52
CA VAL A 652 17.71 -27.80 -26.65
C VAL A 652 17.22 -26.43 -27.13
N ASP A 653 17.95 -25.35 -26.81
CA ASP A 653 17.66 -23.99 -27.28
C ASP A 653 18.99 -23.22 -27.48
N PRO A 654 19.31 -22.73 -28.70
CA PRO A 654 20.53 -21.98 -28.97
C PRO A 654 20.76 -20.78 -28.03
N LYS A 655 19.70 -20.19 -27.49
CA LYS A 655 19.81 -19.08 -26.52
C LYS A 655 20.44 -19.52 -25.20
N LEU A 656 20.23 -20.78 -24.79
CA LEU A 656 20.82 -21.31 -23.57
C LEU A 656 22.32 -21.50 -23.72
N SER A 657 22.79 -22.05 -24.84
CA SER A 657 24.24 -22.18 -25.11
C SER A 657 24.93 -20.81 -25.12
N ALA A 658 24.44 -19.87 -25.93
CA ALA A 658 25.02 -18.53 -26.02
C ALA A 658 24.93 -17.77 -24.68
N GLY A 659 23.82 -17.93 -23.97
CA GLY A 659 23.61 -17.30 -22.66
C GLY A 659 24.53 -17.86 -21.58
N PHE A 660 24.76 -19.18 -21.56
CA PHE A 660 25.70 -19.82 -20.64
C PHE A 660 27.15 -19.45 -20.93
N GLU A 661 27.55 -19.41 -22.20
CA GLU A 661 28.88 -18.93 -22.60
C GLU A 661 29.11 -17.47 -22.15
N SER A 662 28.12 -16.59 -22.36
CA SER A 662 28.18 -15.21 -21.87
C SER A 662 28.26 -15.13 -20.36
N LEU A 663 27.53 -15.98 -19.63
CA LEU A 663 27.59 -16.08 -18.17
C LEU A 663 28.98 -16.50 -17.69
N CYS A 664 29.58 -17.53 -18.30
CA CYS A 664 30.93 -17.98 -18.00
C CYS A 664 31.96 -16.87 -18.24
N GLN A 665 31.90 -16.20 -19.40
CA GLN A 665 32.80 -15.08 -19.72
C GLN A 665 32.68 -13.94 -18.71
N LYS A 666 31.45 -13.50 -18.38
CA LYS A 666 31.20 -12.45 -17.37
C LYS A 666 31.72 -12.84 -15.99
N SER A 667 31.71 -14.13 -15.67
CA SER A 667 32.15 -14.67 -14.37
C SER A 667 33.64 -15.00 -14.34
N GLY A 668 34.38 -14.81 -15.44
CA GLY A 668 35.80 -15.16 -15.55
C GLY A 668 36.07 -16.67 -15.55
N VAL A 669 35.09 -17.47 -15.99
CA VAL A 669 35.12 -18.94 -15.96
C VAL A 669 35.42 -19.49 -17.35
N TYR A 670 36.33 -20.47 -17.40
CA TYR A 670 36.61 -21.29 -18.58
C TYR A 670 36.37 -22.76 -18.24
N LEU A 671 35.45 -23.40 -18.98
CA LEU A 671 35.16 -24.83 -18.85
C LEU A 671 36.08 -25.60 -19.81
N ALA A 672 36.74 -26.63 -19.31
CA ALA A 672 37.69 -27.46 -20.05
C ALA A 672 37.02 -28.67 -20.71
#